data_AF-A0A844Y9M0-F1
#
_entry.id   AF-A0A844Y9M0-F1
#
_cell.length_a   1.000
_cell.length_b   1.000
_cell.length_c   1.000
_cell.angle_alpha   90.00
_cell.angle_beta   90.00
_cell.angle_gamma   90.00
#
_symmetry.space_group_name_H-M   'P 1'
#
loop_
_entity.id
_entity.type
_entity.pdbx_description
1 polymer ?
#
loop_
_entity_poly.entity_id
_entity_poly.type
_entity_poly.pdbx_seq_one_letter_code
_entity_poly.pdbx_strand_id
1 'polypeptide(L)'
;MNSSPLLDVTHDPARLSHVAAANVDGAEFPIQNLPFGVFSTQGRGRRIGVAIGDRILDLATADRLGLFDECAADVRQAAKCEDLAELFRLGRPAMTALRRTVAKVLDERFADAATVGSALVPMNAATLHLPVPVTAFTDMCASTFHIGRRRGNDAHGQPICPPAFRTIPIGYDGRAGSVQISGHPVTRPNGTWQPQHDGGEPRFGPEPRLDYELELGIWIGGEPNPPGTPISVEQAEQRIVGFCLLNDWSARGIQFWETMLGPFLGKSIATTLSPWVVTADALAPFRAPAFARPPSDPAVPAHLYDERDRASGGIDLAMEAWRVDAVGNRRDLCRTNFRHMYWTPAQMVAHHASNGCSLSVGNLIGSGTASGPEYEAAACLIERIATASAGARLACRWRQRDAARARGAERLSDDRVRRSHGERVTCAEMAGPGEKLGREHRAMRRLIDLSIPIENGVESDPPGNEPEVTYHTHDNTAPMLARFFEGLTADQLPDGEGWAVERVRLSTHNGTHMDAPWHYHSVQDRELPGGERPSMTIDEIPLEWCWQRGVKLDFRDLPDGHVVSTDEIDAELERIGHELRPLDIVLMNTSAGAAYGQPGFVSRGCGFGREATLHLTRQGVRVVGTDAWSWDAPFVHTAKRYAETGDASIVWEGHKAGRDIGYCQLEKLGGLEQLPPVGFEVLCFPVKIRGASAGWSRVVAVFDE
;
A
#
# COMPACT_ATOMS: atom_id res chain seq x y z
N MET A 1 -44.40 -3.26 -18.04
CA MET A 1 -44.01 -4.61 -18.50
C MET A 1 -42.94 -5.11 -17.55
N ASN A 2 -43.14 -6.27 -16.94
CA ASN A 2 -42.26 -6.86 -15.92
C ASN A 2 -40.84 -7.00 -16.44
N SER A 3 -39.90 -6.16 -16.01
CA SER A 3 -38.48 -6.36 -16.30
C SER A 3 -37.96 -7.49 -15.41
N SER A 4 -37.49 -8.55 -16.06
CA SER A 4 -36.74 -9.71 -15.56
C SER A 4 -35.98 -9.48 -14.24
N PRO A 5 -35.84 -10.49 -13.35
CA PRO A 5 -35.01 -10.35 -12.17
C PRO A 5 -33.62 -9.84 -12.57
N LEU A 6 -33.08 -8.89 -11.80
CA LEU A 6 -31.71 -8.36 -11.92
C LEU A 6 -30.68 -9.50 -12.00
N LEU A 7 -31.01 -10.66 -11.47
CA LEU A 7 -30.21 -11.87 -11.45
C LEU A 7 -30.76 -12.93 -12.40
N ASP A 8 -29.84 -13.68 -13.00
CA ASP A 8 -30.10 -14.87 -13.80
C ASP A 8 -29.05 -15.97 -13.52
N VAL A 9 -29.14 -17.08 -14.25
CA VAL A 9 -28.27 -18.26 -14.07
C VAL A 9 -26.78 -17.99 -14.20
N THR A 10 -26.36 -16.86 -14.79
CA THR A 10 -24.94 -16.47 -14.92
C THR A 10 -24.36 -15.92 -13.61
N HIS A 11 -25.21 -15.62 -12.64
CA HIS A 11 -24.83 -15.09 -11.32
C HIS A 11 -24.79 -16.19 -10.24
N ASP A 12 -25.11 -17.43 -10.59
CA ASP A 12 -25.08 -18.55 -9.65
C ASP A 12 -23.67 -18.71 -9.07
N PRO A 13 -23.49 -18.54 -7.74
CA PRO A 13 -22.20 -18.69 -7.08
C PRO A 13 -21.60 -20.09 -7.21
N ALA A 14 -22.46 -21.10 -7.37
CA ALA A 14 -22.03 -22.49 -7.50
C ALA A 14 -21.59 -22.84 -8.93
N ARG A 15 -21.76 -21.93 -9.90
CA ARG A 15 -21.30 -22.14 -11.27
C ARG A 15 -19.77 -22.12 -11.32
N LEU A 16 -19.18 -23.16 -11.92
CA LEU A 16 -17.75 -23.30 -12.12
C LEU A 16 -17.41 -23.33 -13.62
N SER A 17 -16.17 -22.97 -13.96
CA SER A 17 -15.64 -23.05 -15.31
C SER A 17 -14.75 -24.27 -15.52
N HIS A 18 -14.64 -24.77 -16.75
CA HIS A 18 -13.55 -25.69 -17.09
C HIS A 18 -12.16 -25.03 -17.06
N VAL A 19 -12.07 -23.70 -16.99
CA VAL A 19 -10.82 -22.97 -16.74
C VAL A 19 -10.53 -22.97 -15.24
N ALA A 20 -9.66 -23.89 -14.79
CA ALA A 20 -9.40 -24.12 -13.36
C ALA A 20 -9.01 -22.86 -12.57
N ALA A 21 -8.22 -21.95 -13.15
CA ALA A 21 -7.80 -20.71 -12.50
C ALA A 21 -8.97 -19.75 -12.18
N ALA A 22 -10.12 -19.91 -12.85
CA ALA A 22 -11.33 -19.13 -12.57
C ALA A 22 -12.10 -19.64 -11.34
N ASN A 23 -11.81 -20.85 -10.86
CA ASN A 23 -12.53 -21.51 -9.76
C ASN A 23 -11.79 -21.40 -8.42
N VAL A 24 -10.65 -20.73 -8.38
CA VAL A 24 -9.86 -20.53 -7.15
C VAL A 24 -10.54 -19.45 -6.31
N ASP A 25 -10.62 -19.66 -4.99
CA ASP A 25 -11.17 -18.66 -4.07
C ASP A 25 -10.40 -17.33 -4.22
N GLY A 26 -11.13 -16.23 -4.46
CA GLY A 26 -10.54 -14.90 -4.66
C GLY A 26 -9.97 -14.62 -6.06
N ALA A 27 -10.25 -15.47 -7.06
CA ALA A 27 -9.94 -15.20 -8.46
C ALA A 27 -10.51 -13.85 -8.93
N GLU A 28 -9.75 -13.09 -9.73
CA GLU A 28 -10.20 -11.79 -10.27
C GLU A 28 -11.27 -11.95 -11.36
N PHE A 29 -11.15 -13.01 -12.15
CA PHE A 29 -12.01 -13.28 -13.29
C PHE A 29 -12.71 -14.63 -13.14
N PRO A 30 -13.60 -14.80 -12.14
CA PRO A 30 -14.43 -15.99 -12.04
C PRO A 30 -15.48 -15.99 -13.15
N ILE A 31 -16.17 -17.12 -13.35
CA ILE A 31 -17.21 -17.26 -14.38
C ILE A 31 -18.43 -16.36 -14.14
N GLN A 32 -18.58 -15.80 -12.95
CA GLN A 32 -19.59 -14.81 -12.60
C GLN A 32 -19.20 -13.38 -13.07
N ASN A 33 -17.91 -13.11 -13.34
CA ASN A 33 -17.46 -11.78 -13.77
C ASN A 33 -17.63 -11.61 -15.29
N LEU A 34 -16.85 -12.34 -16.08
CA LEU A 34 -16.85 -12.31 -17.56
C LEU A 34 -16.80 -10.88 -18.17
N PRO A 35 -15.79 -10.06 -17.81
CA PRO A 35 -15.70 -8.71 -18.36
C PRO A 35 -15.21 -8.74 -19.81
N PHE A 36 -15.68 -7.78 -20.60
CA PHE A 36 -15.26 -7.63 -21.99
C PHE A 36 -14.05 -6.71 -22.10
N GLY A 37 -13.16 -6.99 -23.05
CA GLY A 37 -12.01 -6.14 -23.31
C GLY A 37 -11.44 -6.34 -24.70
N VAL A 38 -10.50 -5.49 -25.08
CA VAL A 38 -9.83 -5.54 -26.38
C VAL A 38 -8.40 -5.97 -26.17
N PHE A 39 -7.96 -6.98 -26.92
CA PHE A 39 -6.60 -7.48 -26.83
C PHE A 39 -6.01 -7.78 -28.20
N SER A 40 -4.68 -7.84 -28.25
CA SER A 40 -3.92 -8.38 -29.38
C SER A 40 -2.89 -9.39 -28.88
N THR A 41 -2.35 -10.19 -29.79
CA THR A 41 -1.25 -11.11 -29.52
C THR A 41 -0.21 -10.98 -30.62
N GLN A 42 0.97 -11.57 -30.44
CA GLN A 42 1.96 -11.60 -31.51
C GLN A 42 1.35 -12.19 -32.79
N GLY A 43 1.43 -11.45 -33.90
CA GLY A 43 0.92 -11.86 -35.21
C GLY A 43 -0.60 -11.80 -35.42
N ARG A 44 -1.40 -11.37 -34.44
CA ARG A 44 -2.85 -11.16 -34.60
C ARG A 44 -3.30 -9.82 -34.02
N GLY A 45 -4.00 -9.04 -34.85
CA GLY A 45 -4.49 -7.70 -34.52
C GLY A 45 -5.51 -7.64 -33.38
N ARG A 46 -6.02 -6.43 -33.15
CA ARG A 46 -7.01 -6.15 -32.09
C ARG A 46 -8.30 -6.94 -32.31
N ARG A 47 -8.87 -7.42 -31.22
CA ARG A 47 -10.13 -8.16 -31.20
C ARG A 47 -10.70 -8.20 -29.79
N ILE A 48 -11.99 -8.46 -29.71
CA ILE A 48 -12.70 -8.58 -28.44
C ILE A 48 -12.39 -9.93 -27.79
N GLY A 49 -12.18 -9.90 -26.47
CA GLY A 49 -12.11 -11.07 -25.63
C GLY A 49 -12.89 -10.92 -24.32
N VAL A 50 -13.06 -12.05 -23.63
CA VAL A 50 -13.61 -12.09 -22.26
C VAL A 50 -12.60 -12.71 -21.32
N ALA A 51 -12.30 -12.04 -20.21
CA ALA A 51 -11.38 -12.57 -19.21
C ALA A 51 -12.03 -13.71 -18.40
N ILE A 52 -11.27 -14.79 -18.19
CA ILE A 52 -11.67 -15.95 -17.38
C ILE A 52 -10.42 -16.60 -16.76
N GLY A 53 -10.31 -16.58 -15.43
CA GLY A 53 -9.10 -16.99 -14.72
C GLY A 53 -7.86 -16.27 -15.23
N ASP A 54 -6.85 -17.04 -15.65
CA ASP A 54 -5.60 -16.57 -16.26
C ASP A 54 -5.63 -16.61 -17.81
N ARG A 55 -6.83 -16.66 -18.39
CA ARG A 55 -7.08 -16.78 -19.84
C ARG A 55 -8.01 -15.68 -20.36
N ILE A 56 -8.01 -15.54 -21.67
CA ILE A 56 -8.94 -14.70 -22.44
C ILE A 56 -9.64 -15.60 -23.46
N LEU A 57 -10.97 -15.62 -23.46
CA LEU A 57 -11.76 -16.21 -24.53
C LEU A 57 -11.77 -15.27 -25.75
N ASP A 58 -11.14 -15.67 -26.85
CA ASP A 58 -11.12 -14.93 -28.12
C ASP A 58 -12.48 -15.08 -28.83
N LEU A 59 -13.31 -14.04 -28.79
CA LEU A 59 -14.70 -14.13 -29.26
C LEU A 59 -14.80 -14.39 -30.76
N ALA A 60 -13.89 -13.83 -31.56
CA ALA A 60 -13.85 -14.07 -32.99
C ALA A 60 -13.44 -15.51 -33.33
N THR A 61 -12.63 -16.13 -32.49
CA THR A 61 -12.24 -17.53 -32.63
C THR A 61 -13.34 -18.47 -32.15
N ALA A 62 -13.98 -18.15 -31.02
CA ALA A 62 -15.13 -18.89 -30.53
C ALA A 62 -16.28 -18.91 -31.55
N ASP A 63 -16.58 -17.76 -32.18
CA ASP A 63 -17.58 -17.67 -33.25
C ASP A 63 -17.25 -18.57 -34.45
N ARG A 64 -15.99 -18.54 -34.91
CA ARG A 64 -15.52 -19.36 -36.05
C ARG A 64 -15.60 -20.86 -35.78
N LEU A 65 -15.48 -21.24 -34.51
CA LEU A 65 -15.57 -22.63 -34.06
C LEU A 65 -17.04 -23.06 -33.79
N GLY A 66 -18.03 -22.21 -34.08
CA GLY A 66 -19.46 -22.52 -33.91
C GLY A 66 -19.96 -22.41 -32.47
N LEU A 67 -19.14 -21.93 -31.53
CA LEU A 67 -19.53 -21.85 -30.12
C LEU A 67 -20.64 -20.81 -29.85
N PHE A 68 -20.82 -19.86 -30.77
CA PHE A 68 -21.80 -18.78 -30.65
C PHE A 68 -22.94 -18.88 -31.68
N ASP A 69 -23.21 -20.05 -32.25
CA ASP A 69 -24.27 -20.22 -33.25
C ASP A 69 -25.68 -19.94 -32.72
N GLU A 70 -25.89 -19.98 -31.40
CA GLU A 70 -27.16 -19.58 -30.76
C GLU A 70 -27.32 -18.07 -30.57
N CYS A 71 -26.24 -17.28 -30.73
CA CYS A 71 -26.31 -15.83 -30.67
C CYS A 71 -26.94 -15.27 -31.96
N ALA A 72 -27.68 -14.17 -31.83
CA ALA A 72 -28.17 -13.42 -32.98
C ALA A 72 -27.01 -12.95 -33.87
N ALA A 73 -27.25 -12.90 -35.19
CA ALA A 73 -26.21 -12.67 -36.19
C ALA A 73 -25.50 -11.31 -36.03
N ASP A 74 -26.24 -10.28 -35.63
CA ASP A 74 -25.72 -8.95 -35.32
C ASP A 74 -24.80 -8.95 -34.09
N VAL A 75 -25.17 -9.67 -33.02
CA VAL A 75 -24.35 -9.85 -31.82
C VAL A 75 -23.05 -10.59 -32.15
N ARG A 76 -23.13 -11.66 -32.94
CA ARG A 76 -21.96 -12.41 -33.42
C ARG A 76 -21.03 -11.52 -34.24
N GLN A 77 -21.61 -10.70 -35.12
CA GLN A 77 -20.84 -9.78 -35.95
C GLN A 77 -20.14 -8.71 -35.11
N ALA A 78 -20.84 -8.12 -34.14
CA ALA A 78 -20.26 -7.15 -33.21
C ALA A 78 -19.14 -7.76 -32.35
N ALA A 79 -19.28 -9.01 -31.90
CA ALA A 79 -18.27 -9.72 -31.11
C ALA A 79 -16.95 -10.00 -31.88
N LYS A 80 -16.94 -9.81 -33.20
CA LYS A 80 -15.77 -9.98 -34.08
C LYS A 80 -15.06 -8.66 -34.41
N CYS A 81 -15.56 -7.53 -33.95
CA CYS A 81 -14.96 -6.22 -34.21
C CYS A 81 -13.60 -6.05 -33.49
N GLU A 82 -12.87 -5.01 -33.88
CA GLU A 82 -11.56 -4.69 -33.31
C GLU A 82 -11.67 -3.92 -31.98
N ASP A 83 -12.85 -3.40 -31.66
CA ASP A 83 -13.20 -2.74 -30.40
C ASP A 83 -14.65 -3.06 -29.99
N LEU A 84 -15.07 -2.57 -28.82
CA LEU A 84 -16.40 -2.82 -28.26
C LEU A 84 -17.50 -1.86 -28.76
N ALA A 85 -17.21 -0.95 -29.71
CA ALA A 85 -18.15 0.11 -30.08
C ALA A 85 -19.47 -0.44 -30.63
N GLU A 86 -19.42 -1.41 -31.54
CA GLU A 86 -20.63 -2.03 -32.11
C GLU A 86 -21.42 -2.81 -31.07
N LEU A 87 -20.74 -3.50 -30.16
CA LEU A 87 -21.41 -4.22 -29.08
C LEU A 87 -22.10 -3.24 -28.11
N PHE A 88 -21.46 -2.12 -27.79
CA PHE A 88 -22.05 -1.05 -26.99
C PHE A 88 -23.23 -0.40 -27.71
N ARG A 89 -23.15 -0.21 -29.04
CA ARG A 89 -24.23 0.36 -29.86
C ARG A 89 -25.47 -0.53 -29.86
N LEU A 90 -25.32 -1.86 -29.95
CA LEU A 90 -26.42 -2.81 -29.79
C LEU A 90 -27.04 -2.77 -28.38
N GLY A 91 -26.27 -2.30 -27.39
CA GLY A 91 -26.76 -2.01 -26.05
C GLY A 91 -26.84 -3.24 -25.13
N ARG A 92 -27.35 -2.98 -23.92
CA ARG A 92 -27.34 -3.94 -22.83
C ARG A 92 -28.01 -5.28 -23.14
N PRO A 93 -29.20 -5.36 -23.80
CA PRO A 93 -29.83 -6.65 -24.10
C PRO A 93 -28.96 -7.59 -24.97
N ALA A 94 -28.25 -7.05 -25.96
CA ALA A 94 -27.33 -7.81 -26.80
C ALA A 94 -26.11 -8.31 -26.00
N MET A 95 -25.57 -7.47 -25.12
CA MET A 95 -24.49 -7.84 -24.21
C MET A 95 -24.92 -8.91 -23.20
N THR A 96 -26.13 -8.83 -22.65
CA THR A 96 -26.69 -9.86 -21.76
C THR A 96 -26.81 -11.20 -22.50
N ALA A 97 -27.31 -11.19 -23.75
CA ALA A 97 -27.41 -12.39 -24.56
C ALA A 97 -26.02 -13.02 -24.81
N LEU A 98 -25.04 -12.21 -25.20
CA LEU A 98 -23.67 -12.68 -25.39
C LEU A 98 -23.06 -13.22 -24.09
N ARG A 99 -23.26 -12.53 -22.96
CA ARG A 99 -22.82 -12.99 -21.63
C ARG A 99 -23.37 -14.36 -21.29
N ARG A 100 -24.66 -14.61 -21.55
CA ARG A 100 -25.29 -15.93 -21.29
C ARG A 100 -24.64 -17.03 -22.12
N THR A 101 -24.39 -16.77 -23.39
CA THR A 101 -23.70 -17.72 -24.28
C THR A 101 -22.27 -17.95 -23.80
N VAL A 102 -21.52 -16.90 -23.48
CA VAL A 102 -20.14 -17.00 -22.95
C VAL A 102 -20.10 -17.81 -21.64
N ALA A 103 -21.00 -17.51 -20.70
CA ALA A 103 -21.12 -18.23 -19.43
C ALA A 103 -21.51 -19.70 -19.63
N LYS A 104 -22.32 -20.02 -20.64
CA LYS A 104 -22.69 -21.40 -20.98
C LYS A 104 -21.52 -22.17 -21.59
N VAL A 105 -20.79 -21.58 -22.55
CA VAL A 105 -19.66 -22.28 -23.18
C VAL A 105 -18.49 -22.45 -22.20
N LEU A 106 -18.29 -21.51 -21.27
CA LEU A 106 -17.24 -21.58 -20.25
C LEU A 106 -17.59 -22.46 -19.04
N ASP A 107 -18.85 -22.89 -18.90
CA ASP A 107 -19.32 -23.75 -17.82
C ASP A 107 -18.58 -25.10 -17.83
N GLU A 108 -18.25 -25.65 -16.66
CA GLU A 108 -17.58 -26.95 -16.55
C GLU A 108 -18.40 -28.11 -17.12
N ARG A 109 -19.73 -27.96 -17.19
CA ARG A 109 -20.67 -28.96 -17.73
C ARG A 109 -20.83 -28.87 -19.24
N PHE A 110 -20.20 -27.90 -19.90
CA PHE A 110 -20.24 -27.78 -21.36
C PHE A 110 -19.48 -28.95 -22.01
N ALA A 111 -20.17 -29.70 -22.88
CA ALA A 111 -19.65 -30.97 -23.40
C ALA A 111 -18.36 -30.83 -24.23
N ASP A 112 -18.18 -29.73 -24.96
CA ASP A 112 -17.07 -29.54 -25.90
C ASP A 112 -15.98 -28.59 -25.35
N ALA A 113 -15.41 -28.95 -24.21
CA ALA A 113 -14.32 -28.18 -23.59
C ALA A 113 -13.06 -28.10 -24.48
N ALA A 114 -12.84 -29.06 -25.38
CA ALA A 114 -11.69 -29.07 -26.29
C ALA A 114 -11.77 -27.93 -27.33
N THR A 115 -12.96 -27.73 -27.92
CA THR A 115 -13.19 -26.61 -28.83
C THR A 115 -13.08 -25.27 -28.11
N VAL A 116 -13.62 -25.16 -26.88
CA VAL A 116 -13.47 -23.93 -26.08
C VAL A 116 -11.98 -23.65 -25.79
N GLY A 117 -11.22 -24.67 -25.41
CA GLY A 117 -9.78 -24.58 -25.17
C GLY A 117 -9.00 -24.00 -26.37
N SER A 118 -9.43 -24.30 -27.59
CA SER A 118 -8.83 -23.77 -28.83
C SER A 118 -9.11 -22.28 -29.07
N ALA A 119 -10.10 -21.71 -28.38
CA ALA A 119 -10.42 -20.28 -28.38
C ALA A 119 -9.82 -19.52 -27.18
N LEU A 120 -9.17 -20.21 -26.23
CA LEU A 120 -8.56 -19.58 -25.07
C LEU A 120 -7.12 -19.15 -25.35
N VAL A 121 -6.79 -17.93 -24.94
CA VAL A 121 -5.45 -17.34 -25.05
C VAL A 121 -4.90 -17.09 -23.63
N PRO A 122 -3.63 -17.43 -23.36
CA PRO A 122 -2.97 -17.02 -22.11
C PRO A 122 -2.99 -15.50 -21.94
N MET A 123 -3.50 -15.01 -20.80
CA MET A 123 -3.62 -13.56 -20.56
C MET A 123 -2.24 -12.86 -20.52
N ASN A 124 -1.19 -13.58 -20.13
CA ASN A 124 0.19 -13.08 -20.14
C ASN A 124 0.80 -12.91 -21.55
N ALA A 125 0.22 -13.53 -22.57
CA ALA A 125 0.63 -13.41 -23.98
C ALA A 125 -0.11 -12.28 -24.71
N ALA A 126 -1.04 -11.59 -24.02
CA ALA A 126 -1.89 -10.56 -24.60
C ALA A 126 -1.41 -9.15 -24.25
N THR A 127 -1.53 -8.23 -25.22
CA THR A 127 -1.48 -6.79 -25.00
C THR A 127 -2.91 -6.26 -24.97
N LEU A 128 -3.30 -5.58 -23.90
CA LEU A 128 -4.63 -4.99 -23.74
C LEU A 128 -4.69 -3.58 -24.36
N HIS A 129 -5.84 -3.23 -24.93
CA HIS A 129 -6.10 -1.94 -25.58
C HIS A 129 -7.35 -1.29 -25.01
N LEU A 130 -7.54 0.01 -25.28
CA LEU A 130 -8.76 0.71 -24.88
C LEU A 130 -10.00 -0.06 -25.39
N PRO A 131 -11.02 -0.26 -24.54
CA PRO A 131 -12.27 -0.93 -24.89
C PRO A 131 -12.96 -0.34 -26.12
N VAL A 132 -13.02 0.99 -26.17
CA VAL A 132 -13.62 1.80 -27.22
C VAL A 132 -12.80 3.10 -27.29
N PRO A 133 -12.62 3.72 -28.48
CA PRO A 133 -12.10 5.08 -28.57
C PRO A 133 -12.95 6.06 -27.74
N VAL A 134 -12.32 6.77 -26.80
CA VAL A 134 -13.02 7.77 -25.99
C VAL A 134 -13.19 9.05 -26.80
N THR A 135 -14.44 9.37 -27.15
CA THR A 135 -14.81 10.54 -27.97
C THR A 135 -15.14 11.75 -27.12
N ALA A 136 -15.65 11.54 -25.91
CA ALA A 136 -15.86 12.55 -24.89
C ALA A 136 -15.63 11.93 -23.51
N PHE A 137 -15.08 12.73 -22.60
CA PHE A 137 -14.89 12.36 -21.20
C PHE A 137 -15.51 13.47 -20.35
N THR A 138 -16.41 13.10 -19.45
CA THR A 138 -17.01 14.02 -18.48
C THR A 138 -16.72 13.46 -17.11
N ASP A 139 -16.24 14.31 -16.21
CA ASP A 139 -15.92 13.91 -14.85
C ASP A 139 -16.89 14.54 -13.87
N MET A 140 -17.54 13.70 -13.07
CA MET A 140 -18.52 14.14 -12.08
C MET A 140 -17.85 14.48 -10.76
N CYS A 141 -18.61 15.06 -9.85
CA CYS A 141 -18.20 15.27 -8.47
C CYS A 141 -19.34 14.78 -7.58
N ALA A 142 -19.40 13.47 -7.36
CA ALA A 142 -20.54 12.81 -6.72
C ALA A 142 -20.28 12.24 -5.31
N SER A 143 -19.08 12.42 -4.74
CA SER A 143 -18.79 12.03 -3.34
C SER A 143 -18.95 13.21 -2.38
N THR A 144 -19.88 13.08 -1.42
CA THR A 144 -20.08 14.09 -0.38
C THR A 144 -18.90 14.14 0.60
N PHE A 145 -18.28 12.99 0.87
CA PHE A 145 -17.12 12.90 1.75
C PHE A 145 -15.88 13.55 1.14
N HIS A 146 -15.68 13.40 -0.18
CA HIS A 146 -14.59 14.08 -0.89
C HIS A 146 -14.68 15.60 -0.74
N ILE A 147 -15.86 16.17 -0.98
CA ILE A 147 -16.09 17.61 -0.85
C ILE A 147 -15.96 18.05 0.61
N GLY A 148 -16.54 17.29 1.53
CA GLY A 148 -16.53 17.55 2.97
C GLY A 148 -15.13 17.67 3.55
N ARG A 149 -14.22 16.76 3.20
CA ARG A 149 -12.84 16.76 3.77
C ARG A 149 -12.07 18.06 3.53
N ARG A 150 -12.38 18.78 2.46
CA ARG A 150 -11.74 20.07 2.14
C ARG A 150 -12.45 21.26 2.78
N ARG A 151 -13.75 21.13 3.08
CA ARG A 151 -14.61 22.23 3.53
C ARG A 151 -14.99 22.16 5.01
N GLY A 152 -14.75 21.03 5.67
CA GLY A 152 -15.19 20.76 7.04
C GLY A 152 -16.63 20.26 7.13
N ASN A 153 -17.11 20.12 8.36
CA ASN A 153 -18.48 19.71 8.68
C ASN A 153 -19.30 20.88 9.26
N ASP A 154 -20.61 20.85 9.06
CA ASP A 154 -21.55 21.81 9.64
C ASP A 154 -21.85 21.50 11.13
N ALA A 155 -22.74 22.29 11.74
CA ALA A 155 -23.14 22.15 13.14
C ALA A 155 -23.83 20.81 13.46
N HIS A 156 -24.26 20.06 12.45
CA HIS A 156 -24.89 18.74 12.58
C HIS A 156 -23.92 17.59 12.26
N GLY A 157 -22.63 17.91 12.07
CA GLY A 157 -21.59 16.93 11.72
C GLY A 157 -21.64 16.48 10.26
N GLN A 158 -22.38 17.18 9.38
CA GLN A 158 -22.49 16.82 7.96
C GLN A 158 -21.43 17.54 7.12
N PRO A 159 -20.89 16.89 6.07
CA PRO A 159 -20.02 17.54 5.08
C PRO A 159 -20.60 18.86 4.54
N ILE A 160 -19.82 19.94 4.66
CA ILE A 160 -20.16 21.25 4.06
C ILE A 160 -19.96 21.14 2.55
N CYS A 161 -21.07 21.10 1.81
CA CYS A 161 -21.07 21.06 0.35
C CYS A 161 -21.61 22.37 -0.24
N PRO A 162 -21.18 22.77 -1.45
CA PRO A 162 -21.86 23.84 -2.18
C PRO A 162 -23.35 23.52 -2.33
N PRO A 163 -24.26 24.52 -2.28
CA PRO A 163 -25.71 24.28 -2.37
C PRO A 163 -26.11 23.43 -3.59
N ALA A 164 -25.48 23.67 -4.75
CA ALA A 164 -25.74 22.92 -5.97
C ALA A 164 -25.41 21.41 -5.86
N PHE A 165 -24.42 21.02 -5.05
CA PHE A 165 -24.02 19.60 -4.96
C PHE A 165 -25.14 18.72 -4.39
N ARG A 166 -25.92 19.25 -3.44
CA ARG A 166 -27.01 18.47 -2.81
C ARG A 166 -28.23 18.36 -3.72
N THR A 167 -28.35 19.22 -4.74
CA THR A 167 -29.51 19.28 -5.64
C THR A 167 -29.23 18.72 -7.02
N ILE A 168 -28.00 18.77 -7.54
CA ILE A 168 -27.60 18.19 -8.83
C ILE A 168 -26.24 17.48 -8.75
N PRO A 169 -26.02 16.41 -9.52
CA PRO A 169 -24.69 15.81 -9.67
C PRO A 169 -23.83 16.70 -10.57
N ILE A 170 -23.06 17.58 -9.94
CA ILE A 170 -22.17 18.52 -10.64
C ILE A 170 -21.07 17.75 -11.37
N GLY A 171 -20.69 18.19 -12.56
CA GLY A 171 -19.54 17.67 -13.31
C GLY A 171 -18.97 18.71 -14.26
N TYR A 172 -17.89 18.35 -14.95
CA TYR A 172 -17.24 19.17 -15.96
C TYR A 172 -16.71 18.30 -17.11
N ASP A 173 -16.50 18.91 -18.28
CA ASP A 173 -15.89 18.21 -19.41
C ASP A 173 -14.40 17.98 -19.16
N GLY A 174 -14.02 16.71 -19.09
CA GLY A 174 -12.64 16.28 -19.04
C GLY A 174 -12.00 16.22 -20.42
N ARG A 175 -10.73 15.79 -20.48
CA ARG A 175 -9.99 15.71 -21.73
C ARG A 175 -9.93 14.27 -22.28
N ALA A 176 -10.83 13.96 -23.22
CA ALA A 176 -10.87 12.64 -23.87
C ALA A 176 -9.52 12.20 -24.47
N GLY A 177 -8.79 13.12 -25.12
CA GLY A 177 -7.52 12.82 -25.78
C GLY A 177 -6.36 12.44 -24.84
N SER A 178 -6.50 12.66 -23.52
CA SER A 178 -5.52 12.25 -22.51
C SER A 178 -5.96 10.99 -21.74
N VAL A 179 -7.06 10.34 -22.14
CA VAL A 179 -7.47 9.06 -21.55
C VAL A 179 -6.57 7.96 -22.10
N GLN A 180 -5.93 7.24 -21.19
CA GLN A 180 -4.95 6.19 -21.46
C GLN A 180 -5.37 4.89 -20.76
N ILE A 181 -4.95 3.77 -21.32
CA ILE A 181 -5.14 2.46 -20.67
C ILE A 181 -4.07 2.23 -19.60
N SER A 182 -4.43 1.48 -18.55
CA SER A 182 -3.52 0.94 -17.53
C SER A 182 -2.18 0.47 -18.12
N GLY A 183 -1.07 0.76 -17.43
CA GLY A 183 0.30 0.49 -17.85
C GLY A 183 0.98 1.65 -18.59
N HIS A 184 0.25 2.67 -19.04
CA HIS A 184 0.87 3.86 -19.66
C HIS A 184 1.56 4.74 -18.60
N PRO A 185 2.81 5.17 -18.83
CA PRO A 185 3.50 6.08 -17.92
C PRO A 185 2.86 7.47 -17.90
N VAL A 186 2.74 8.06 -16.71
CA VAL A 186 2.30 9.45 -16.53
C VAL A 186 3.50 10.31 -16.15
N THR A 187 3.84 11.26 -17.01
CA THR A 187 4.93 12.21 -16.77
C THR A 187 4.43 13.37 -15.92
N ARG A 188 5.18 13.72 -14.86
CA ARG A 188 4.88 14.90 -14.05
C ARG A 188 4.85 16.15 -14.96
N PRO A 189 3.74 16.91 -14.98
CA PRO A 189 3.63 18.08 -15.84
C PRO A 189 4.45 19.25 -15.30
N ASN A 190 4.84 20.14 -16.21
CA ASN A 190 5.19 21.52 -15.86
C ASN A 190 3.96 22.40 -16.05
N GLY A 191 3.81 23.44 -15.24
CA GLY A 191 2.77 24.44 -15.40
C GLY A 191 2.95 25.62 -14.46
N THR A 192 2.03 26.57 -14.53
CA THR A 192 2.04 27.76 -13.67
C THR A 192 1.30 27.48 -12.37
N TRP A 193 1.95 27.73 -11.24
CA TRP A 193 1.35 27.60 -9.92
C TRP A 193 1.92 28.63 -8.95
N GLN A 194 1.18 28.93 -7.88
CA GLN A 194 1.61 29.85 -6.82
C GLN A 194 1.88 29.09 -5.50
N PRO A 195 3.01 29.32 -4.81
CA PRO A 195 3.25 28.74 -3.49
C PRO A 195 2.24 29.23 -2.44
N GLN A 196 1.47 28.32 -1.85
CA GLN A 196 0.32 28.64 -0.96
C GLN A 196 0.66 29.23 0.43
N HIS A 197 1.92 29.54 0.74
CA HIS A 197 2.30 30.05 2.08
C HIS A 197 3.21 31.28 2.11
N ASP A 198 3.69 31.77 0.96
CA ASP A 198 4.72 32.81 0.95
C ASP A 198 4.26 34.12 0.29
N GLY A 199 3.03 34.20 -0.22
CA GLY A 199 2.60 35.33 -1.06
C GLY A 199 3.49 35.52 -2.30
N GLY A 200 4.27 34.50 -2.67
CA GLY A 200 5.26 34.58 -3.72
C GLY A 200 4.62 34.69 -5.11
N GLU A 201 5.35 35.28 -6.04
CA GLU A 201 4.92 35.39 -7.45
C GLU A 201 4.63 34.00 -8.07
N PRO A 202 3.63 33.90 -8.96
CA PRO A 202 3.38 32.69 -9.74
C PRO A 202 4.65 32.26 -10.50
N ARG A 203 4.90 30.94 -10.55
CA ARG A 203 6.08 30.39 -11.22
C ARG A 203 5.66 29.31 -12.21
N PHE A 204 6.37 29.22 -13.33
CA PHE A 204 6.27 28.11 -14.26
C PHE A 204 7.33 27.06 -13.93
N GLY A 205 6.93 25.81 -13.74
CA GLY A 205 7.85 24.71 -13.45
C GLY A 205 7.14 23.42 -13.10
N PRO A 206 7.86 22.40 -12.59
CA PRO A 206 7.27 21.11 -12.26
C PRO A 206 6.14 21.24 -11.24
N GLU A 207 5.05 20.50 -11.45
CA GLU A 207 3.93 20.44 -10.52
C GLU A 207 4.40 19.93 -9.14
N PRO A 208 4.14 20.68 -8.04
CA PRO A 208 4.62 20.34 -6.71
C PRO A 208 3.78 19.26 -6.01
N ARG A 209 2.52 19.05 -6.41
CA ARG A 209 1.50 18.25 -5.72
C ARG A 209 0.70 17.40 -6.71
N LEU A 210 1.42 16.53 -7.44
CA LEU A 210 0.79 15.50 -8.28
C LEU A 210 0.07 14.48 -7.38
N ASP A 211 -1.16 14.16 -7.76
CA ASP A 211 -2.11 13.39 -6.98
C ASP A 211 -2.85 12.37 -7.87
N TYR A 212 -3.38 11.32 -7.25
CA TYR A 212 -4.32 10.38 -7.88
C TYR A 212 -5.74 10.72 -7.44
N GLU A 213 -6.73 10.33 -8.24
CA GLU A 213 -8.14 10.33 -7.82
C GLU A 213 -8.72 8.96 -8.14
N LEU A 214 -9.07 8.18 -7.12
CA LEU A 214 -9.64 6.84 -7.32
C LEU A 214 -11.13 6.96 -7.66
N GLU A 215 -11.50 6.50 -8.85
CA GLU A 215 -12.84 6.65 -9.41
C GLU A 215 -13.37 5.40 -10.12
N LEU A 216 -14.66 5.44 -10.48
CA LEU A 216 -15.30 4.50 -11.38
C LEU A 216 -15.69 5.19 -12.68
N GLY A 217 -15.23 4.67 -13.80
CA GLY A 217 -15.68 5.06 -15.14
C GLY A 217 -16.95 4.32 -15.54
N ILE A 218 -17.87 5.03 -16.18
CA ILE A 218 -19.19 4.56 -16.62
C ILE A 218 -19.24 4.63 -18.15
N TRP A 219 -19.47 3.48 -18.80
CA TRP A 219 -19.55 3.38 -20.25
C TRP A 219 -20.98 3.50 -20.75
N ILE A 220 -21.18 4.34 -21.76
CA ILE A 220 -22.47 4.56 -22.42
C ILE A 220 -22.60 3.70 -23.67
N GLY A 221 -23.72 2.99 -23.78
CA GLY A 221 -24.12 2.23 -24.96
C GLY A 221 -25.49 2.65 -25.50
N GLY A 222 -25.89 2.05 -26.61
CA GLY A 222 -27.11 2.33 -27.36
C GLY A 222 -26.98 3.52 -28.33
N GLU A 223 -28.02 3.71 -29.14
CA GLU A 223 -28.09 4.81 -30.12
C GLU A 223 -28.11 6.19 -29.46
N PRO A 224 -27.41 7.23 -29.96
CA PRO A 224 -27.40 8.55 -29.33
C PRO A 224 -28.81 9.10 -29.13
N ASN A 225 -29.09 9.69 -27.96
CA ASN A 225 -30.34 10.44 -27.81
C ASN A 225 -30.32 11.67 -28.74
N PRO A 226 -31.44 12.02 -29.40
CA PRO A 226 -31.47 13.18 -30.29
C PRO A 226 -31.09 14.46 -29.54
N PRO A 227 -30.38 15.41 -30.18
CA PRO A 227 -30.06 16.70 -29.56
C PRO A 227 -31.33 17.38 -29.02
N GLY A 228 -31.25 17.90 -27.80
CA GLY A 228 -32.40 18.52 -27.12
C GLY A 228 -33.34 17.53 -26.43
N THR A 229 -33.09 16.22 -26.49
CA THR A 229 -33.95 15.19 -25.87
C THR A 229 -33.32 14.66 -24.58
N PRO A 230 -33.91 14.93 -23.41
CA PRO A 230 -33.43 14.39 -22.14
C PRO A 230 -33.55 12.86 -22.03
N ILE A 231 -32.77 12.28 -21.11
CA ILE A 231 -32.84 10.87 -20.73
C ILE A 231 -33.32 10.80 -19.26
N SER A 232 -34.34 9.99 -18.98
CA SER A 232 -34.80 9.74 -17.60
C SER A 232 -33.80 8.86 -16.83
N VAL A 233 -33.89 8.81 -15.49
CA VAL A 233 -33.04 7.91 -14.68
C VAL A 233 -33.22 6.43 -15.08
N GLU A 234 -34.44 6.00 -15.37
CA GLU A 234 -34.71 4.64 -15.85
C GLU A 234 -34.00 4.37 -17.19
N GLN A 235 -34.11 5.29 -18.14
CA GLN A 235 -33.44 5.15 -19.42
C GLN A 235 -31.92 5.17 -19.24
N ALA A 236 -31.40 6.05 -18.39
CA ALA A 236 -29.98 6.17 -18.07
C ALA A 236 -29.40 4.84 -17.55
N GLU A 237 -30.09 4.15 -16.64
CA GLU A 237 -29.69 2.81 -16.16
C GLU A 237 -29.63 1.76 -17.30
N GLN A 238 -30.44 1.91 -18.35
CA GLN A 238 -30.38 1.05 -19.54
C GLN A 238 -29.23 1.42 -20.49
N ARG A 239 -28.77 2.68 -20.46
CA ARG A 239 -27.63 3.18 -21.25
C ARG A 239 -26.28 2.74 -20.69
N ILE A 240 -26.20 2.44 -19.39
CA ILE A 240 -24.97 2.00 -18.74
C ILE A 240 -24.69 0.55 -19.13
N VAL A 241 -23.69 0.32 -19.98
CA VAL A 241 -23.32 -1.02 -20.44
C VAL A 241 -22.30 -1.69 -19.51
N GLY A 242 -21.50 -0.91 -18.80
CA GLY A 242 -20.52 -1.42 -17.87
C GLY A 242 -19.63 -0.34 -17.28
N PHE A 243 -18.64 -0.79 -16.52
CA PHE A 243 -17.78 0.03 -15.68
C PHE A 243 -16.31 -0.36 -15.83
N CYS A 244 -15.43 0.59 -15.52
CA CYS A 244 -13.99 0.37 -15.35
C CYS A 244 -13.49 1.15 -14.13
N LEU A 245 -12.34 0.76 -13.57
CA LEU A 245 -11.62 1.67 -12.67
C LEU A 245 -11.08 2.85 -13.47
N LEU A 246 -11.07 4.02 -12.85
CA LEU A 246 -10.56 5.26 -13.44
C LEU A 246 -9.68 5.98 -12.42
N ASN A 247 -8.54 6.49 -12.88
CA ASN A 247 -7.64 7.35 -12.10
C ASN A 247 -7.47 8.68 -12.82
N ASP A 248 -8.05 9.73 -12.26
CA ASP A 248 -7.96 11.08 -12.82
C ASP A 248 -6.78 11.86 -12.22
N TRP A 249 -5.62 11.72 -12.85
CA TRP A 249 -4.37 12.29 -12.33
C TRP A 249 -4.46 13.80 -12.23
N SER A 250 -4.11 14.31 -11.05
CA SER A 250 -4.40 15.69 -10.68
C SER A 250 -3.15 16.44 -10.28
N ALA A 251 -2.82 17.49 -11.03
CA ALA A 251 -1.77 18.44 -10.71
C ALA A 251 -2.34 19.59 -9.86
N ARG A 252 -2.37 19.40 -8.53
CA ARG A 252 -3.11 20.27 -7.60
C ARG A 252 -2.61 21.71 -7.57
N GLY A 253 -1.30 21.92 -7.69
CA GLY A 253 -0.69 23.25 -7.72
C GLY A 253 -1.19 24.06 -8.92
N ILE A 254 -1.12 23.48 -10.12
CA ILE A 254 -1.64 24.06 -11.35
C ILE A 254 -3.16 24.26 -11.25
N GLN A 255 -3.89 23.21 -10.82
CA GLN A 255 -5.35 23.23 -10.71
C GLN A 255 -5.82 24.39 -9.83
N PHE A 256 -5.29 24.54 -8.61
CA PHE A 256 -5.76 25.59 -7.70
C PHE A 256 -5.43 27.00 -8.19
N TRP A 257 -4.42 27.17 -9.03
CA TRP A 257 -4.10 28.46 -9.64
C TRP A 257 -5.05 28.84 -10.79
N GLU A 258 -5.51 27.87 -11.58
CA GLU A 258 -6.26 28.14 -12.82
C GLU A 258 -7.81 28.10 -12.70
N THR A 259 -8.37 27.55 -11.61
CA THR A 259 -9.76 27.03 -11.50
C THR A 259 -10.90 28.07 -11.59
N MET A 260 -10.71 29.28 -12.11
CA MET A 260 -11.81 30.25 -12.27
C MET A 260 -12.97 29.70 -13.13
N LEU A 261 -12.66 28.92 -14.18
CA LEU A 261 -13.66 28.28 -15.05
C LEU A 261 -13.80 26.76 -14.81
N GLY A 262 -13.20 26.25 -13.74
CA GLY A 262 -13.06 24.81 -13.49
C GLY A 262 -11.66 24.26 -13.81
N PRO A 263 -11.41 22.97 -13.53
CA PRO A 263 -10.13 22.33 -13.79
C PRO A 263 -9.81 22.22 -15.29
N PHE A 264 -8.55 22.43 -15.67
CA PHE A 264 -8.12 22.33 -17.08
C PHE A 264 -6.75 21.64 -17.23
N LEU A 265 -5.63 22.37 -17.13
CA LEU A 265 -4.29 21.79 -17.21
C LEU A 265 -3.95 20.97 -15.96
N GLY A 266 -4.63 21.24 -14.85
CA GLY A 266 -4.56 20.43 -13.64
C GLY A 266 -5.04 18.99 -13.81
N LYS A 267 -5.83 18.69 -14.86
CA LYS A 267 -6.48 17.38 -15.09
C LYS A 267 -6.15 16.77 -16.45
N SER A 268 -6.00 17.59 -17.49
CA SER A 268 -5.75 17.12 -18.88
C SER A 268 -4.37 16.45 -19.13
N ILE A 269 -3.61 16.18 -18.07
CA ILE A 269 -2.28 15.56 -18.13
C ILE A 269 -2.35 14.07 -18.47
N ALA A 270 -3.30 13.36 -17.86
CA ALA A 270 -3.55 11.94 -18.02
C ALA A 270 -4.78 11.55 -17.21
N THR A 271 -5.64 10.73 -17.81
CA THR A 271 -6.67 9.97 -17.08
C THR A 271 -6.42 8.50 -17.42
N THR A 272 -6.26 7.63 -16.43
CA THR A 272 -5.99 6.21 -16.66
C THR A 272 -7.25 5.38 -16.42
N LEU A 273 -7.52 4.36 -17.24
CA LEU A 273 -8.60 3.40 -16.99
C LEU A 273 -8.16 1.93 -17.03
N SER A 274 -8.89 1.07 -16.31
CA SER A 274 -8.69 -0.38 -16.36
C SER A 274 -9.17 -0.96 -17.70
N PRO A 275 -8.46 -1.94 -18.27
CA PRO A 275 -8.71 -2.45 -19.64
C PRO A 275 -9.99 -3.27 -19.80
N TRP A 276 -10.49 -3.86 -18.70
CA TRP A 276 -11.64 -4.75 -18.72
C TRP A 276 -12.90 -3.99 -18.30
N VAL A 277 -13.95 -4.09 -19.13
CA VAL A 277 -15.28 -3.53 -18.87
C VAL A 277 -16.11 -4.58 -18.15
N VAL A 278 -16.31 -4.38 -16.85
CA VAL A 278 -17.23 -5.19 -16.04
C VAL A 278 -18.64 -4.74 -16.37
N THR A 279 -19.48 -5.66 -16.86
CA THR A 279 -20.82 -5.29 -17.34
C THR A 279 -21.74 -4.89 -16.21
N ALA A 280 -22.75 -4.07 -16.52
CA ALA A 280 -23.80 -3.75 -15.57
C ALA A 280 -24.54 -4.99 -15.06
N ASP A 281 -24.63 -6.06 -15.86
CA ASP A 281 -25.19 -7.34 -15.46
C ASP A 281 -24.28 -8.06 -14.46
N ALA A 282 -22.96 -8.11 -14.67
CA ALA A 282 -22.03 -8.74 -13.73
C ALA A 282 -22.06 -8.09 -12.33
N LEU A 283 -22.38 -6.79 -12.26
CA LEU A 283 -22.54 -6.06 -11.00
C LEU A 283 -23.96 -6.13 -10.41
N ALA A 284 -24.91 -6.80 -11.05
CA ALA A 284 -26.28 -6.91 -10.55
C ALA A 284 -26.38 -7.52 -9.12
N PRO A 285 -25.58 -8.53 -8.72
CA PRO A 285 -25.58 -9.06 -7.35
C PRO A 285 -25.10 -8.05 -6.30
N PHE A 286 -24.36 -7.03 -6.72
CA PHE A 286 -23.75 -6.03 -5.84
C PHE A 286 -24.55 -4.72 -5.82
N ARG A 287 -25.74 -4.69 -6.41
CA ARG A 287 -26.64 -3.53 -6.31
C ARG A 287 -27.10 -3.34 -4.88
N ALA A 288 -27.10 -2.09 -4.44
CA ALA A 288 -27.46 -1.67 -3.10
C ALA A 288 -28.42 -0.47 -3.17
N PRO A 289 -29.13 -0.14 -2.08
CA PRO A 289 -29.86 1.13 -2.01
C PRO A 289 -28.96 2.31 -2.33
N ALA A 290 -29.52 3.33 -2.98
CA ALA A 290 -28.83 4.59 -3.17
C ALA A 290 -28.46 5.21 -1.82
N PHE A 291 -27.45 6.10 -1.81
CA PHE A 291 -26.96 6.73 -0.59
C PHE A 291 -28.10 7.36 0.24
N ALA A 292 -28.15 7.02 1.52
CA ALA A 292 -29.15 7.53 2.44
C ALA A 292 -28.87 9.00 2.78
N ARG A 293 -29.68 9.90 2.22
CA ARG A 293 -29.56 11.34 2.47
C ARG A 293 -30.03 11.70 3.89
N PRO A 294 -29.28 12.54 4.63
CA PRO A 294 -29.74 13.13 5.89
C PRO A 294 -31.11 13.80 5.74
N PRO A 295 -31.99 13.78 6.78
CA PRO A 295 -33.28 14.46 6.74
C PRO A 295 -33.19 15.98 6.49
N SER A 296 -32.04 16.59 6.79
CA SER A 296 -31.75 18.01 6.55
C SER A 296 -31.45 18.33 5.08
N ASP A 297 -31.12 17.32 4.27
CA ASP A 297 -30.81 17.52 2.86
C ASP A 297 -32.09 17.79 2.05
N PRO A 298 -32.00 18.58 0.95
CA PRO A 298 -33.13 18.76 0.05
C PRO A 298 -33.52 17.43 -0.59
N ALA A 299 -34.82 17.30 -0.87
CA ALA A 299 -35.35 16.18 -1.64
C ALA A 299 -34.66 16.10 -3.02
N VAL A 300 -34.49 14.87 -3.52
CA VAL A 300 -33.99 14.63 -4.88
C VAL A 300 -34.94 15.30 -5.87
N PRO A 301 -34.45 16.13 -6.82
CA PRO A 301 -35.32 16.75 -7.82
C PRO A 301 -36.07 15.71 -8.65
N ALA A 302 -37.29 16.05 -9.08
CA ALA A 302 -38.18 15.13 -9.76
C ALA A 302 -37.55 14.43 -10.99
N HIS A 303 -36.74 15.14 -11.78
CA HIS A 303 -36.09 14.56 -12.97
C HIS A 303 -34.94 13.58 -12.65
N LEU A 304 -34.46 13.57 -11.40
CA LEU A 304 -33.43 12.66 -10.89
C LEU A 304 -33.99 11.64 -9.90
N TYR A 305 -35.30 11.66 -9.67
CA TYR A 305 -35.97 10.72 -8.79
C TYR A 305 -36.49 9.53 -9.60
N ASP A 306 -36.11 8.34 -9.18
CA ASP A 306 -36.70 7.09 -9.64
C ASP A 306 -36.73 6.11 -8.45
N GLU A 307 -37.85 5.40 -8.28
CA GLU A 307 -38.05 4.53 -7.12
C GLU A 307 -37.14 3.29 -7.18
N ARG A 308 -36.87 2.77 -8.37
CA ARG A 308 -35.98 1.62 -8.57
C ARG A 308 -34.53 2.00 -8.33
N ASP A 309 -34.11 3.16 -8.84
CA ASP A 309 -32.78 3.73 -8.57
C ASP A 309 -32.59 4.01 -7.07
N ARG A 310 -33.60 4.55 -6.37
CA ARG A 310 -33.53 4.71 -4.91
C ARG A 310 -33.31 3.37 -4.19
N ALA A 311 -34.02 2.32 -4.61
CA ALA A 311 -33.95 1.01 -3.98
C ALA A 311 -32.68 0.21 -4.33
N SER A 312 -32.07 0.44 -5.49
CA SER A 312 -31.03 -0.45 -6.04
C SER A 312 -29.97 0.25 -6.93
N GLY A 313 -29.91 1.58 -6.93
CA GLY A 313 -29.00 2.36 -7.78
C GLY A 313 -27.58 2.49 -7.23
N GLY A 314 -27.37 2.19 -5.95
CA GLY A 314 -26.04 2.06 -5.35
C GLY A 314 -25.32 0.79 -5.82
N ILE A 315 -23.99 0.76 -5.67
CA ILE A 315 -23.17 -0.42 -5.99
C ILE A 315 -22.21 -0.66 -4.81
N ASP A 316 -22.32 -1.82 -4.18
CA ASP A 316 -21.37 -2.29 -3.16
C ASP A 316 -20.12 -2.84 -3.84
N LEU A 317 -19.18 -1.93 -4.10
CA LEU A 317 -17.92 -2.23 -4.78
C LEU A 317 -16.77 -1.71 -3.92
N ALA A 318 -16.05 -2.63 -3.29
CA ALA A 318 -14.82 -2.29 -2.58
C ALA A 318 -13.77 -1.76 -3.57
N MET A 319 -13.14 -0.64 -3.22
CA MET A 319 -12.12 0.01 -4.05
C MET A 319 -10.88 0.31 -3.21
N GLU A 320 -9.71 0.06 -3.79
CA GLU A 320 -8.43 0.23 -3.11
C GLU A 320 -7.46 0.99 -4.02
N ALA A 321 -6.59 1.80 -3.41
CA ALA A 321 -5.43 2.37 -4.08
C ALA A 321 -4.18 2.13 -3.24
N TRP A 322 -3.08 1.86 -3.92
CA TRP A 322 -1.76 1.70 -3.33
C TRP A 322 -0.70 2.31 -4.25
N ARG A 323 0.49 2.54 -3.69
CA ARG A 323 1.68 2.85 -4.48
C ARG A 323 2.73 1.78 -4.25
N VAL A 324 3.53 1.52 -5.27
CA VAL A 324 4.74 0.71 -5.18
C VAL A 324 5.93 1.67 -5.30
N ASP A 325 6.90 1.57 -4.39
CA ASP A 325 8.12 2.37 -4.46
C ASP A 325 9.13 1.78 -5.46
N ALA A 326 10.26 2.47 -5.65
CA ALA A 326 11.26 2.08 -6.64
C ALA A 326 11.96 0.73 -6.37
N VAL A 327 11.84 0.20 -5.14
CA VAL A 327 12.41 -1.10 -4.76
C VAL A 327 11.35 -2.19 -4.61
N GLY A 328 10.08 -1.89 -4.97
CA GLY A 328 9.00 -2.87 -5.02
C GLY A 328 8.08 -2.89 -3.79
N ASN A 329 8.27 -2.02 -2.79
CA ASN A 329 7.42 -2.04 -1.60
C ASN A 329 6.05 -1.43 -1.89
N ARG A 330 5.00 -2.20 -1.62
CA ARG A 330 3.61 -1.73 -1.65
C ARG A 330 3.26 -0.93 -0.39
N ARG A 331 2.69 0.26 -0.57
CA ARG A 331 2.08 1.09 0.48
C ARG A 331 0.63 1.37 0.13
N ASP A 332 -0.28 0.90 0.97
CA ASP A 332 -1.71 1.18 0.85
C ASP A 332 -2.00 2.68 1.06
N LEU A 333 -2.78 3.26 0.16
CA LEU A 333 -3.13 4.69 0.15
C LEU A 333 -4.59 4.93 0.51
N CYS A 334 -5.50 4.09 0.01
CA CYS A 334 -6.94 4.19 0.22
C CYS A 334 -7.58 2.81 0.27
N ARG A 335 -8.55 2.64 1.18
CA ARG A 335 -9.54 1.56 1.16
C ARG A 335 -10.92 2.18 1.35
N THR A 336 -11.76 2.12 0.33
CA THR A 336 -13.08 2.77 0.28
C THR A 336 -14.09 1.83 -0.39
N ASN A 337 -15.31 2.30 -0.57
CA ASN A 337 -16.35 1.57 -1.27
C ASN A 337 -17.22 2.53 -2.09
N PHE A 338 -17.57 2.13 -3.31
CA PHE A 338 -18.39 2.94 -4.21
C PHE A 338 -19.82 3.19 -3.68
N ARG A 339 -20.32 2.38 -2.74
CA ARG A 339 -21.63 2.60 -2.10
C ARG A 339 -21.73 3.91 -1.33
N HIS A 340 -20.59 4.57 -1.06
CA HIS A 340 -20.53 5.87 -0.41
C HIS A 340 -20.83 7.06 -1.35
N MET A 341 -20.96 6.83 -2.66
CA MET A 341 -21.28 7.89 -3.62
C MET A 341 -22.69 8.45 -3.40
N TYR A 342 -22.79 9.77 -3.29
CA TYR A 342 -24.03 10.47 -2.93
C TYR A 342 -25.06 10.51 -4.08
N TRP A 343 -24.57 10.48 -5.32
CA TRP A 343 -25.37 10.37 -6.54
C TRP A 343 -25.10 9.02 -7.21
N THR A 344 -26.16 8.35 -7.69
CA THR A 344 -26.02 7.06 -8.38
C THR A 344 -25.49 7.25 -9.81
N PRO A 345 -24.90 6.20 -10.43
CA PRO A 345 -24.54 6.23 -11.85
C PRO A 345 -25.67 6.66 -12.78
N ALA A 346 -26.89 6.17 -12.55
CA ALA A 346 -28.04 6.52 -13.38
C ALA A 346 -28.44 7.99 -13.22
N GLN A 347 -28.37 8.55 -12.00
CA GLN A 347 -28.60 9.99 -11.76
C GLN A 347 -27.55 10.86 -12.44
N MET A 348 -26.28 10.46 -12.39
CA MET A 348 -25.19 11.17 -13.09
C MET A 348 -25.45 11.24 -14.60
N VAL A 349 -25.78 10.10 -15.22
CA VAL A 349 -26.09 10.02 -16.66
C VAL A 349 -27.35 10.81 -17.03
N ALA A 350 -28.42 10.69 -16.24
CA ALA A 350 -29.67 11.42 -16.48
C ALA A 350 -29.49 12.93 -16.39
N HIS A 351 -28.74 13.41 -15.39
CA HIS A 351 -28.43 14.83 -15.28
C HIS A 351 -27.60 15.34 -16.45
N HIS A 352 -26.59 14.58 -16.88
CA HIS A 352 -25.75 14.96 -18.01
C HIS A 352 -26.57 15.17 -19.29
N ALA A 353 -27.57 14.32 -19.55
CA ALA A 353 -28.48 14.48 -20.68
C ALA A 353 -29.65 15.46 -20.42
N SER A 354 -29.84 15.97 -19.20
CA SER A 354 -31.07 16.70 -18.81
C SER A 354 -31.31 18.01 -19.56
N ASN A 355 -30.25 18.65 -20.06
CA ASN A 355 -30.34 19.83 -20.91
C ASN A 355 -30.49 19.49 -22.41
N GLY A 356 -30.58 18.20 -22.75
CA GLY A 356 -30.61 17.71 -24.13
C GLY A 356 -29.24 17.39 -24.73
N CYS A 357 -28.17 17.35 -23.93
CA CYS A 357 -26.87 16.82 -24.34
C CYS A 357 -27.02 15.39 -24.88
N SER A 358 -26.40 15.12 -26.02
CA SER A 358 -26.44 13.80 -26.65
C SER A 358 -25.33 12.91 -26.08
N LEU A 359 -25.70 11.75 -25.56
CA LEU A 359 -24.80 10.72 -25.06
C LEU A 359 -24.71 9.56 -26.05
N SER A 360 -23.50 9.24 -26.47
CA SER A 360 -23.19 8.29 -27.54
C SER A 360 -22.14 7.26 -27.11
N VAL A 361 -22.00 6.19 -27.90
CA VAL A 361 -20.91 5.23 -27.74
C VAL A 361 -19.55 5.94 -27.80
N GLY A 362 -18.65 5.59 -26.89
CA GLY A 362 -17.35 6.24 -26.73
C GLY A 362 -17.38 7.43 -25.77
N ASN A 363 -18.55 7.84 -25.25
CA ASN A 363 -18.61 8.73 -24.10
C ASN A 363 -18.30 7.94 -22.81
N LEU A 364 -17.37 8.47 -22.04
CA LEU A 364 -16.95 7.95 -20.73
C LEU A 364 -17.34 8.98 -19.66
N ILE A 365 -18.00 8.53 -18.60
CA ILE A 365 -18.34 9.39 -17.45
C ILE A 365 -17.57 8.91 -16.22
N GLY A 366 -16.70 9.76 -15.67
CA GLY A 366 -16.04 9.55 -14.38
C GLY A 366 -17.01 9.85 -13.23
N SER A 367 -16.92 9.09 -12.16
CA SER A 367 -17.77 9.28 -10.99
C SER A 367 -17.39 10.50 -10.15
N GLY A 368 -16.19 11.04 -10.35
CA GLY A 368 -15.49 11.82 -9.35
C GLY A 368 -14.89 10.93 -8.26
N THR A 369 -13.92 11.47 -7.54
CA THR A 369 -13.17 10.81 -6.46
C THR A 369 -14.09 10.07 -5.46
N ALA A 370 -13.93 8.75 -5.35
CA ALA A 370 -14.83 7.85 -4.63
C ALA A 370 -14.49 7.69 -3.13
N SER A 371 -14.60 8.79 -2.39
CA SER A 371 -14.27 8.83 -0.97
C SER A 371 -15.38 8.32 -0.04
N GLY A 372 -14.99 7.60 1.02
CA GLY A 372 -15.86 7.14 2.12
C GLY A 372 -15.75 8.00 3.39
N PRO A 373 -16.45 7.65 4.49
CA PRO A 373 -16.47 8.46 5.71
C PRO A 373 -15.19 8.41 6.56
N GLU A 374 -14.47 7.28 6.56
CA GLU A 374 -13.26 7.09 7.39
C GLU A 374 -12.03 7.79 6.81
N TYR A 375 -11.01 8.10 7.60
CA TYR A 375 -9.78 8.75 7.11
C TYR A 375 -9.05 7.92 6.04
N GLU A 376 -9.02 6.59 6.22
CA GLU A 376 -8.43 5.61 5.33
C GLU A 376 -9.19 5.47 4.00
N ALA A 377 -10.44 5.94 3.97
CA ALA A 377 -11.30 5.97 2.78
C ALA A 377 -11.14 7.27 1.97
N ALA A 378 -10.06 8.03 2.20
CA ALA A 378 -9.67 9.17 1.39
C ALA A 378 -9.11 8.72 0.04
N ALA A 379 -9.85 9.01 -1.03
CA ALA A 379 -9.58 8.52 -2.38
C ALA A 379 -8.62 9.41 -3.20
N CYS A 380 -8.02 10.43 -2.58
CA CYS A 380 -6.84 11.13 -3.10
C CYS A 380 -5.91 11.63 -1.97
N LEU A 381 -4.67 12.00 -2.30
CA LEU A 381 -3.68 12.44 -1.31
C LEU A 381 -4.01 13.80 -0.71
N ILE A 382 -4.62 14.72 -1.48
CA ILE A 382 -4.94 16.06 -0.96
C ILE A 382 -5.94 15.99 0.22
N GLU A 383 -6.83 15.01 0.23
CA GLU A 383 -7.74 14.73 1.34
C GLU A 383 -7.02 14.26 2.61
N ARG A 384 -5.89 13.57 2.46
CA ARG A 384 -5.08 13.08 3.58
C ARG A 384 -4.16 14.13 4.18
N ILE A 385 -3.80 15.15 3.40
CA ILE A 385 -2.95 16.27 3.81
C ILE A 385 -3.77 17.38 4.48
N ALA A 386 -5.04 17.54 4.11
CA ALA A 386 -5.92 18.57 4.68
C ALA A 386 -6.23 18.37 6.19
N THR A 387 -6.13 17.13 6.70
CA THR A 387 -6.21 16.85 8.15
C THR A 387 -4.86 17.00 8.87
N ALA A 388 -3.77 17.17 8.14
CA ALA A 388 -2.42 17.39 8.68
C ALA A 388 -2.12 18.89 8.88
N SER A 389 -3.13 19.72 9.15
CA SER A 389 -2.98 21.07 9.71
C SER A 389 -2.58 21.05 11.20
N ALA A 390 -1.62 20.19 11.52
CA ALA A 390 -0.70 20.29 12.65
C ALA A 390 0.65 19.69 12.20
N GLY A 391 1.38 20.44 11.37
CA GLY A 391 2.84 20.32 11.24
C GLY A 391 3.44 19.00 10.74
N ALA A 392 3.33 18.67 9.44
CA ALA A 392 4.33 17.84 8.79
C ALA A 392 4.41 18.13 7.28
N ARG A 393 5.52 18.74 6.84
CA ARG A 393 5.83 18.95 5.42
C ARG A 393 6.52 17.70 4.87
N LEU A 394 5.82 16.95 4.01
CA LEU A 394 6.43 15.90 3.19
C LEU A 394 6.95 16.52 1.88
N ALA A 395 8.27 16.61 1.75
CA ALA A 395 8.95 16.94 0.49
C ALA A 395 9.38 15.63 -0.19
N CYS A 396 8.72 15.23 -1.28
CA CYS A 396 9.17 14.12 -2.12
C CYS A 396 9.86 14.65 -3.38
N ARG A 397 11.18 14.45 -3.49
CA ARG A 397 11.94 14.61 -4.74
C ARG A 397 11.99 13.26 -5.46
N TRP A 398 11.60 13.22 -6.73
CA TRP A 398 11.77 12.05 -7.60
C TRP A 398 13.02 12.25 -8.48
N ARG A 399 13.92 11.25 -8.53
CA ARG A 399 14.96 11.10 -9.56
C ARG A 399 14.81 9.72 -10.20
N GLN A 400 14.96 9.67 -11.51
CA GLN A 400 14.77 8.50 -12.38
C GLN A 400 16.14 7.93 -12.78
N ARG A 401 16.30 6.60 -12.81
CA ARG A 401 17.39 5.92 -13.53
C ARG A 401 17.00 4.51 -13.99
N ASP A 402 17.67 4.12 -15.07
CA ASP A 402 17.31 3.12 -16.08
C ASP A 402 17.37 1.63 -15.68
N ALA A 403 16.70 0.84 -16.50
CA ALA A 403 16.48 -0.60 -16.44
C ALA A 403 17.74 -1.49 -16.66
N ALA A 404 17.78 -2.64 -15.99
CA ALA A 404 18.53 -3.82 -16.41
C ALA A 404 17.84 -5.14 -15.94
N ARG A 405 17.93 -6.16 -16.80
CA ARG A 405 17.19 -7.45 -16.86
C ARG A 405 17.66 -8.53 -15.86
N ALA A 406 16.78 -9.48 -15.50
CA ALA A 406 16.97 -10.96 -15.57
C ALA A 406 15.76 -11.68 -14.91
N ARG A 407 14.89 -12.41 -15.62
CA ARG A 407 14.88 -13.87 -15.93
C ARG A 407 15.22 -14.85 -14.79
N GLY A 408 14.25 -15.70 -14.44
CA GLY A 408 14.44 -16.99 -13.77
C GLY A 408 13.12 -17.54 -13.24
N ALA A 409 12.71 -18.73 -13.69
CA ALA A 409 11.48 -19.42 -13.30
C ALA A 409 11.87 -20.69 -12.53
N GLU A 410 11.07 -21.12 -11.55
CA GLU A 410 10.91 -22.55 -11.21
C GLU A 410 9.68 -22.82 -10.31
N ARG A 411 9.22 -24.08 -10.36
CA ARG A 411 7.92 -24.64 -9.90
C ARG A 411 8.04 -25.37 -8.55
N LEU A 412 6.86 -25.78 -8.05
CA LEU A 412 6.51 -26.86 -7.08
C LEU A 412 6.14 -26.32 -5.69
N SER A 413 5.17 -26.83 -4.94
CA SER A 413 4.18 -27.92 -5.11
C SER A 413 3.06 -27.77 -4.08
N ASP A 414 1.92 -28.37 -4.44
CA ASP A 414 0.67 -28.64 -3.72
C ASP A 414 0.76 -28.90 -2.20
N ASP A 415 -0.13 -28.29 -1.40
CA ASP A 415 -0.89 -29.05 -0.39
C ASP A 415 -2.15 -28.33 0.14
N ARG A 416 -3.17 -29.14 0.40
CA ARG A 416 -4.60 -28.82 0.59
C ARG A 416 -4.93 -28.25 1.98
N VAL A 417 -5.69 -27.14 2.06
CA VAL A 417 -6.58 -26.85 3.21
C VAL A 417 -7.89 -26.18 2.75
N ARG A 418 -8.96 -26.45 3.54
CA ARG A 418 -10.40 -26.36 3.26
C ARG A 418 -10.97 -24.95 3.05
N ARG A 419 -12.04 -24.94 2.25
CA ARG A 419 -12.79 -23.84 1.62
C ARG A 419 -13.72 -23.08 2.57
N SER A 420 -13.80 -21.76 2.39
CA SER A 420 -14.95 -20.92 2.77
C SER A 420 -15.19 -19.91 1.63
N HIS A 421 -16.25 -20.12 0.86
CA HIS A 421 -16.56 -19.33 -0.34
C HIS A 421 -17.09 -17.93 0.02
N GLY A 422 -16.34 -16.90 -0.38
CA GLY A 422 -16.81 -15.52 -0.48
C GLY A 422 -16.57 -15.03 -1.91
N GLU A 423 -17.65 -14.66 -2.61
CA GLU A 423 -17.62 -14.24 -4.01
C GLU A 423 -16.92 -12.89 -4.20
N ARG A 424 -16.15 -12.74 -5.29
CA ARG A 424 -15.45 -11.49 -5.64
C ARG A 424 -15.59 -11.23 -7.14
N VAL A 425 -16.19 -10.11 -7.53
CA VAL A 425 -16.15 -9.59 -8.90
C VAL A 425 -15.24 -8.37 -8.88
N THR A 426 -14.11 -8.43 -9.60
CA THR A 426 -13.11 -7.35 -9.58
C THR A 426 -13.05 -6.62 -10.92
N CYS A 427 -13.02 -5.29 -10.87
CA CYS A 427 -12.46 -4.48 -11.95
C CYS A 427 -10.94 -4.63 -11.89
N ALA A 428 -10.30 -5.02 -12.98
CA ALA A 428 -8.86 -5.31 -13.01
C ALA A 428 -7.98 -4.14 -12.53
N GLU A 429 -6.78 -4.45 -12.05
CA GLU A 429 -5.81 -3.49 -11.50
C GLU A 429 -5.41 -2.38 -12.52
N MET A 430 -5.29 -1.14 -12.01
CA MET A 430 -4.62 -0.06 -12.71
C MET A 430 -3.19 0.11 -12.18
N ALA A 431 -2.19 -0.11 -13.03
CA ALA A 431 -0.78 0.01 -12.66
C ALA A 431 -0.06 1.06 -13.51
N GLY A 432 0.85 1.82 -12.90
CA GLY A 432 1.93 2.52 -13.61
C GLY A 432 3.06 1.54 -13.96
N PRO A 433 4.08 1.92 -14.75
CA PRO A 433 5.15 1.00 -15.15
C PRO A 433 5.92 0.48 -13.92
N GLY A 434 5.76 -0.81 -13.68
CA GLY A 434 6.45 -1.66 -12.72
C GLY A 434 6.14 -3.11 -13.09
N GLU A 435 7.12 -4.00 -12.99
CA GLU A 435 6.99 -5.39 -13.44
C GLU A 435 5.75 -6.08 -12.86
N LYS A 436 5.10 -6.93 -13.68
CA LYS A 436 4.03 -7.83 -13.22
C LYS A 436 4.59 -8.73 -12.12
N LEU A 437 4.24 -8.47 -10.88
CA LEU A 437 4.46 -9.40 -9.77
C LEU A 437 3.22 -10.26 -9.58
N GLY A 438 3.44 -11.58 -9.53
CA GLY A 438 2.42 -12.53 -9.10
C GLY A 438 1.91 -12.16 -7.70
N ARG A 439 0.62 -12.39 -7.46
CA ARG A 439 0.04 -12.30 -6.12
C ARG A 439 0.75 -13.32 -5.23
N GLU A 440 1.74 -12.88 -4.47
CA GLU A 440 2.13 -13.60 -3.26
C GLU A 440 1.12 -13.24 -2.16
N HIS A 441 0.61 -14.28 -1.51
CA HIS A 441 -0.24 -14.15 -0.33
C HIS A 441 0.47 -13.25 0.68
N ARG A 442 -0.26 -12.26 1.23
CA ARG A 442 0.31 -11.35 2.22
C ARG A 442 0.63 -12.15 3.48
N ALA A 443 1.90 -12.49 3.61
CA ALA A 443 2.49 -13.07 4.78
C ALA A 443 2.13 -12.26 6.04
N MET A 444 1.67 -12.92 7.10
CA MET A 444 1.48 -12.28 8.40
C MET A 444 2.87 -12.09 9.00
N ARG A 445 3.29 -10.84 9.25
CA ARG A 445 4.60 -10.61 9.83
C ARG A 445 4.62 -11.00 11.30
N ARG A 446 5.49 -11.94 11.67
CA ARG A 446 5.81 -12.22 13.06
C ARG A 446 6.92 -11.29 13.51
N LEU A 447 6.73 -10.65 14.66
CA LEU A 447 7.69 -9.73 15.27
C LEU A 447 8.18 -10.30 16.59
N ILE A 448 9.49 -10.24 16.83
CA ILE A 448 10.09 -10.58 18.12
C ILE A 448 10.79 -9.34 18.65
N ASP A 449 10.39 -8.88 19.83
CA ASP A 449 11.05 -7.79 20.54
C ASP A 449 12.33 -8.33 21.19
N LEU A 450 13.47 -7.76 20.78
CA LEU A 450 14.80 -8.13 21.26
C LEU A 450 15.32 -7.12 22.29
N SER A 451 14.49 -6.18 22.75
CA SER A 451 14.88 -5.21 23.75
C SER A 451 14.54 -5.66 25.17
N ILE A 452 15.42 -5.31 26.11
CA ILE A 452 15.15 -5.39 27.53
C ILE A 452 14.40 -4.14 28.01
N PRO A 453 13.46 -4.27 28.97
CA PRO A 453 12.77 -3.12 29.55
C PRO A 453 13.73 -2.26 30.39
N ILE A 454 13.40 -0.98 30.51
CA ILE A 454 13.98 -0.12 31.55
C ILE A 454 13.19 -0.34 32.83
N GLU A 455 13.82 -0.92 33.85
CA GLU A 455 13.16 -1.24 35.12
C GLU A 455 14.14 -1.14 36.30
N ASN A 456 13.59 -0.98 37.51
CA ASN A 456 14.37 -0.86 38.73
C ASN A 456 14.80 -2.23 39.26
N GLY A 457 16.01 -2.31 39.82
CA GLY A 457 16.44 -3.46 40.62
C GLY A 457 16.80 -4.72 39.82
N VAL A 458 16.91 -4.60 38.50
CA VAL A 458 17.42 -5.67 37.63
C VAL A 458 18.92 -5.47 37.40
N GLU A 459 19.72 -6.50 37.67
CA GLU A 459 21.16 -6.47 37.48
C GLU A 459 21.49 -6.62 35.99
N SER A 460 21.72 -5.50 35.32
CA SER A 460 22.11 -5.41 33.91
C SER A 460 23.30 -4.49 33.64
N ASP A 461 23.77 -3.76 34.66
CA ASP A 461 24.77 -2.71 34.55
C ASP A 461 25.74 -2.77 35.74
N PRO A 462 26.97 -2.24 35.63
CA PRO A 462 27.92 -2.22 36.73
C PRO A 462 27.39 -1.42 37.92
N PRO A 463 27.74 -1.81 39.17
CA PRO A 463 27.28 -1.13 40.37
C PRO A 463 27.46 0.39 40.33
N GLY A 464 26.38 1.13 40.57
CA GLY A 464 26.33 2.60 40.53
C GLY A 464 25.91 3.19 39.18
N ASN A 465 25.68 2.39 38.15
CA ASN A 465 25.18 2.83 36.83
C ASN A 465 23.79 2.27 36.52
N GLU A 466 23.06 1.75 37.50
CA GLU A 466 21.75 1.15 37.31
C GLU A 466 20.71 2.21 36.89
N PRO A 467 19.72 1.82 36.05
CA PRO A 467 18.61 2.68 35.72
C PRO A 467 17.72 2.95 36.95
N GLU A 468 17.19 4.18 37.06
CA GLU A 468 16.22 4.56 38.09
C GLU A 468 14.95 5.12 37.46
N VAL A 469 13.81 4.52 37.79
CA VAL A 469 12.46 4.92 37.38
C VAL A 469 11.63 5.26 38.61
N THR A 470 11.21 6.52 38.71
CA THR A 470 10.21 6.96 39.69
C THR A 470 8.84 6.97 39.02
N TYR A 471 7.95 6.07 39.46
CA TYR A 471 6.58 5.97 38.95
C TYR A 471 5.64 6.93 39.68
N HIS A 472 4.93 7.77 38.93
CA HIS A 472 3.82 8.57 39.42
C HIS A 472 2.51 7.99 38.89
N THR A 473 1.60 7.64 39.79
CA THR A 473 0.32 6.99 39.48
C THR A 473 -0.80 8.02 39.38
N HIS A 474 -1.93 7.63 38.77
CA HIS A 474 -3.14 8.45 38.68
C HIS A 474 -3.53 9.06 40.04
N ASP A 475 -3.51 8.26 41.11
CA ASP A 475 -3.86 8.71 42.47
C ASP A 475 -2.90 9.77 43.00
N ASN A 476 -1.58 9.57 42.83
CA ASN A 476 -0.59 10.43 43.44
C ASN A 476 -0.34 11.74 42.67
N THR A 477 -0.74 11.79 41.40
CA THR A 477 -0.65 13.00 40.55
C THR A 477 -1.96 13.79 40.49
N ALA A 478 -3.11 13.23 40.88
CA ALA A 478 -4.38 13.96 40.88
C ALA A 478 -4.30 15.31 41.64
N PRO A 479 -3.68 15.40 42.84
CA PRO A 479 -3.49 16.68 43.51
C PRO A 479 -2.53 17.63 42.77
N MET A 480 -1.61 17.11 41.95
CA MET A 480 -0.68 17.92 41.17
C MET A 480 -1.36 18.50 39.92
N LEU A 481 -2.18 17.69 39.24
CA LEU A 481 -2.97 18.12 38.08
C LEU A 481 -3.99 19.19 38.49
N ALA A 482 -4.67 19.01 39.61
CA ALA A 482 -5.66 19.98 40.11
C ALA A 482 -5.06 21.38 40.33
N ARG A 483 -3.77 21.50 40.70
CA ARG A 483 -3.09 22.79 40.93
C ARG A 483 -2.95 23.66 39.68
N PHE A 484 -3.10 23.10 38.47
CA PHE A 484 -3.11 23.91 37.24
C PHE A 484 -4.41 24.70 37.06
N PHE A 485 -5.45 24.41 37.85
CA PHE A 485 -6.76 25.02 37.76
C PHE A 485 -7.14 25.66 39.10
N GLU A 486 -7.37 26.98 39.09
CA GLU A 486 -7.71 27.72 40.30
C GLU A 486 -9.04 27.23 40.90
N GLY A 487 -9.01 26.82 42.18
CA GLY A 487 -10.19 26.36 42.92
C GLY A 487 -10.62 24.91 42.66
N LEU A 488 -9.95 24.18 41.78
CA LEU A 488 -10.23 22.77 41.49
C LEU A 488 -9.58 21.85 42.54
N THR A 489 -10.34 20.90 43.09
CA THR A 489 -9.84 19.84 43.97
C THR A 489 -9.64 18.52 43.21
N ALA A 490 -8.83 17.61 43.75
CA ALA A 490 -8.50 16.35 43.06
C ALA A 490 -9.74 15.48 42.77
N ASP A 491 -10.74 15.47 43.68
CA ASP A 491 -12.01 14.76 43.51
C ASP A 491 -12.93 15.34 42.44
N GLN A 492 -12.63 16.56 41.96
CA GLN A 492 -13.37 17.22 40.88
C GLN A 492 -12.74 16.99 39.50
N LEU A 493 -11.58 16.33 39.43
CA LEU A 493 -11.05 15.85 38.16
C LEU A 493 -11.97 14.76 37.59
N PRO A 494 -12.02 14.58 36.25
CA PRO A 494 -12.71 13.44 35.66
C PRO A 494 -12.25 12.14 36.31
N ASP A 495 -13.21 11.40 36.87
CA ASP A 495 -13.00 10.15 37.62
C ASP A 495 -12.05 10.24 38.84
N GLY A 496 -11.68 11.46 39.25
CA GLY A 496 -10.74 11.71 40.35
C GLY A 496 -9.26 11.41 40.00
N GLU A 497 -8.93 11.21 38.73
CA GLU A 497 -7.63 10.70 38.30
C GLU A 497 -6.71 11.79 37.74
N GLY A 498 -5.41 11.69 38.06
CA GLY A 498 -4.33 12.44 37.43
C GLY A 498 -3.70 11.70 36.25
N TRP A 499 -2.58 12.20 35.73
CA TRP A 499 -1.79 11.47 34.74
C TRP A 499 -0.89 10.41 35.39
N ALA A 500 -0.72 9.26 34.75
CA ALA A 500 0.41 8.38 35.07
C ALA A 500 1.63 8.83 34.26
N VAL A 501 2.75 9.08 34.95
CA VAL A 501 4.02 9.48 34.31
C VAL A 501 5.21 8.96 35.10
N GLU A 502 6.29 8.69 34.39
CA GLU A 502 7.56 8.28 34.99
C GLU A 502 8.56 9.43 34.96
N ARG A 503 9.38 9.55 36.01
CA ARG A 503 10.66 10.24 35.92
C ARG A 503 11.77 9.22 35.86
N VAL A 504 12.56 9.28 34.80
CA VAL A 504 13.68 8.36 34.60
C VAL A 504 15.00 9.09 34.78
N ARG A 505 15.94 8.45 35.48
CA ARG A 505 17.35 8.85 35.54
C ARG A 505 18.17 7.72 34.94
N LEU A 506 18.70 7.98 33.75
CA LEU A 506 19.36 6.98 32.90
C LEU A 506 20.61 7.57 32.26
N SER A 507 21.59 6.73 32.03
CA SER A 507 22.62 6.90 31.00
C SER A 507 22.06 6.51 29.64
N THR A 508 22.63 7.06 28.56
CA THR A 508 22.36 6.61 27.18
C THR A 508 22.78 5.16 26.93
N HIS A 509 23.56 4.59 27.86
CA HIS A 509 24.04 3.21 27.84
C HIS A 509 23.25 2.26 28.75
N ASN A 510 22.13 2.70 29.34
CA ASN A 510 21.22 1.81 30.08
C ASN A 510 20.20 1.13 29.15
N GLY A 511 19.71 -0.06 29.54
CA GLY A 511 18.81 -0.86 28.72
C GLY A 511 19.39 -1.27 27.36
N THR A 512 18.54 -1.74 26.46
CA THR A 512 18.94 -1.96 25.06
C THR A 512 19.17 -0.62 24.36
N HIS A 513 20.37 -0.44 23.82
CA HIS A 513 20.80 0.80 23.21
C HIS A 513 21.73 0.53 22.04
N MET A 514 21.92 1.56 21.22
CA MET A 514 22.90 1.58 20.16
C MET A 514 24.03 2.54 20.52
N ASP A 515 25.25 2.04 20.52
CA ASP A 515 26.46 2.86 20.59
C ASP A 515 26.86 3.35 19.21
N ALA A 516 27.19 4.64 19.15
CA ALA A 516 27.73 5.29 17.96
C ALA A 516 29.27 5.28 18.02
N PRO A 517 29.97 5.42 16.87
CA PRO A 517 31.43 5.51 16.83
C PRO A 517 32.04 6.53 17.80
N TRP A 518 31.32 7.63 18.09
CA TRP A 518 31.74 8.63 19.07
C TRP A 518 31.97 8.07 20.49
N HIS A 519 31.28 7.00 20.86
CA HIS A 519 31.50 6.30 22.13
C HIS A 519 32.91 5.70 22.23
N TYR A 520 33.42 5.17 21.13
CA TYR A 520 34.66 4.39 21.13
C TYR A 520 35.91 5.25 20.97
N HIS A 521 35.81 6.30 20.15
CA HIS A 521 36.90 7.20 19.82
C HIS A 521 36.39 8.50 19.19
N SER A 522 37.19 9.58 19.24
CA SER A 522 36.84 10.88 18.65
C SER A 522 36.90 10.94 17.12
N VAL A 523 37.48 9.91 16.50
CA VAL A 523 37.68 9.80 15.04
C VAL A 523 37.48 8.36 14.58
N GLN A 524 37.09 8.18 13.32
CA GLN A 524 36.78 6.90 12.67
C GLN A 524 37.34 6.81 11.24
N ASP A 525 37.19 5.63 10.62
CA ASP A 525 37.41 5.35 9.21
C ASP A 525 38.86 5.48 8.69
N ARG A 526 39.86 5.21 9.54
CA ARG A 526 41.28 5.18 9.12
C ARG A 526 41.58 4.22 7.97
N GLU A 527 40.85 3.11 7.87
CA GLU A 527 41.05 2.09 6.82
C GLU A 527 40.17 2.34 5.58
N LEU A 528 39.20 3.27 5.62
CA LEU A 528 38.28 3.49 4.49
C LEU A 528 38.79 4.55 3.49
N PRO A 529 38.37 4.47 2.21
CA PRO A 529 38.60 5.52 1.24
C PRO A 529 37.99 6.86 1.70
N GLY A 530 38.83 7.88 1.85
CA GLY A 530 38.45 9.18 2.44
C GLY A 530 39.24 9.53 3.69
N GLY A 531 39.86 8.54 4.34
CA GLY A 531 40.74 8.71 5.49
C GLY A 531 40.00 9.05 6.78
N GLU A 532 40.78 9.26 7.85
CA GLU A 532 40.29 9.56 9.20
C GLU A 532 39.34 10.77 9.19
N ARG A 533 38.19 10.63 9.86
CA ARG A 533 37.19 11.71 10.04
C ARG A 533 36.65 11.73 11.46
N PRO A 534 36.00 12.81 11.92
CA PRO A 534 35.30 12.84 13.20
C PRO A 534 34.29 11.69 13.32
N SER A 535 34.24 11.06 14.50
CA SER A 535 33.28 9.99 14.75
C SER A 535 31.85 10.49 14.76
N MET A 536 30.95 9.73 14.16
CA MET A 536 29.53 10.05 14.13
C MET A 536 28.92 9.95 15.53
N THR A 537 28.12 10.94 15.91
CA THR A 537 27.25 10.87 17.09
C THR A 537 25.96 10.14 16.76
N ILE A 538 25.21 9.69 17.78
CA ILE A 538 24.04 8.84 17.57
C ILE A 538 22.97 9.48 16.66
N ASP A 539 22.83 10.81 16.69
CA ASP A 539 21.87 11.55 15.87
C ASP A 539 22.29 11.73 14.40
N GLU A 540 23.51 11.29 14.06
CA GLU A 540 24.11 11.31 12.73
C GLU A 540 24.15 9.92 12.07
N ILE A 541 23.80 8.86 12.79
CA ILE A 541 23.82 7.49 12.25
C ILE A 541 22.84 7.36 11.06
N PRO A 542 23.28 6.84 9.91
CA PRO A 542 22.42 6.60 8.76
C PRO A 542 21.32 5.57 9.09
N LEU A 543 20.05 5.91 8.82
CA LEU A 543 18.94 5.00 9.09
C LEU A 543 18.99 3.75 8.22
N GLU A 544 19.67 3.81 7.08
CA GLU A 544 19.94 2.69 6.19
C GLU A 544 20.81 1.61 6.88
N TRP A 545 21.51 1.93 7.96
CA TRP A 545 22.23 0.93 8.76
C TRP A 545 21.31 0.20 9.74
N CYS A 546 20.17 0.80 10.10
CA CYS A 546 19.34 0.36 11.22
C CYS A 546 18.13 -0.51 10.82
N TRP A 547 17.95 -0.83 9.53
CA TRP A 547 16.95 -1.79 9.07
C TRP A 547 17.52 -2.64 7.94
N GLN A 548 17.96 -3.84 8.29
CA GLN A 548 18.69 -4.73 7.39
C GLN A 548 18.46 -6.21 7.73
N ARG A 549 18.98 -7.11 6.90
CA ARG A 549 18.97 -8.56 7.13
C ARG A 549 19.70 -8.89 8.43
N GLY A 550 19.08 -9.70 9.27
CA GLY A 550 19.68 -10.24 10.49
C GLY A 550 20.46 -11.52 10.22
N VAL A 551 21.65 -11.61 10.83
CA VAL A 551 22.48 -12.81 10.86
C VAL A 551 22.82 -13.08 12.31
N LYS A 552 22.38 -14.21 12.87
CA LYS A 552 22.70 -14.62 14.23
C LYS A 552 23.85 -15.63 14.23
N LEU A 553 24.92 -15.29 14.93
CA LEU A 553 26.03 -16.18 15.25
C LEU A 553 25.87 -16.71 16.68
N ASP A 554 25.92 -18.04 16.85
CA ASP A 554 25.68 -18.69 18.14
C ASP A 554 26.98 -19.14 18.82
N PHE A 555 27.35 -18.45 19.89
CA PHE A 555 28.58 -18.69 20.66
C PHE A 555 28.30 -18.96 22.14
N ARG A 556 27.09 -19.43 22.47
CA ARG A 556 26.66 -19.74 23.84
C ARG A 556 27.52 -20.78 24.56
N ASP A 557 28.17 -21.66 23.79
CA ASP A 557 29.02 -22.72 24.32
C ASP A 557 30.46 -22.28 24.58
N LEU A 558 30.84 -21.05 24.16
CA LEU A 558 32.17 -20.52 24.44
C LEU A 558 32.30 -20.09 25.91
N PRO A 559 33.47 -20.29 26.55
CA PRO A 559 33.67 -19.90 27.94
C PRO A 559 33.49 -18.39 28.17
N ASP A 560 33.06 -18.03 29.37
CA ASP A 560 33.01 -16.63 29.81
C ASP A 560 34.41 -15.98 29.70
N GLY A 561 34.50 -14.82 29.05
CA GLY A 561 35.76 -14.13 28.80
C GLY A 561 36.57 -14.62 27.59
N HIS A 562 36.07 -15.62 26.85
CA HIS A 562 36.65 -16.00 25.56
C HIS A 562 36.56 -14.85 24.57
N VAL A 563 37.62 -14.64 23.78
CA VAL A 563 37.63 -13.65 22.69
C VAL A 563 37.50 -14.40 21.38
N VAL A 564 36.36 -14.19 20.71
CA VAL A 564 36.02 -14.86 19.44
C VAL A 564 37.05 -14.48 18.38
N SER A 565 37.57 -15.49 17.68
CA SER A 565 38.52 -15.35 16.59
C SER A 565 37.84 -15.24 15.22
N THR A 566 38.58 -14.81 14.19
CA THR A 566 38.08 -14.77 12.81
C THR A 566 37.71 -16.16 12.30
N ASP A 567 38.50 -17.18 12.65
CA ASP A 567 38.26 -18.56 12.24
C ASP A 567 36.97 -19.12 12.86
N GLU A 568 36.64 -18.74 14.09
CA GLU A 568 35.37 -19.12 14.75
C GLU A 568 34.17 -18.42 14.10
N ILE A 569 34.31 -17.17 13.66
CA ILE A 569 33.28 -16.47 12.88
C ILE A 569 33.05 -17.18 11.55
N ASP A 570 34.13 -17.47 10.82
CA ASP A 570 34.05 -18.12 9.51
C ASP A 570 33.48 -19.54 9.63
N ALA A 571 33.88 -20.30 10.64
CA ALA A 571 33.33 -21.62 10.92
C ALA A 571 31.83 -21.56 11.26
N GLU A 572 31.41 -20.54 12.02
CA GLU A 572 29.99 -20.35 12.34
C GLU A 572 29.18 -19.93 11.11
N LEU A 573 29.70 -19.03 10.28
CA LEU A 573 29.09 -18.64 9.00
C LEU A 573 28.96 -19.85 8.05
N GLU A 574 29.99 -20.70 7.98
CA GLU A 574 29.96 -21.95 7.23
C GLU A 574 28.89 -22.91 7.79
N ARG A 575 28.83 -23.08 9.11
CA ARG A 575 27.86 -23.96 9.79
C ARG A 575 26.42 -23.54 9.49
N ILE A 576 26.14 -22.24 9.44
CA ILE A 576 24.80 -21.71 9.16
C ILE A 576 24.54 -21.54 7.64
N GLY A 577 25.56 -21.77 6.80
CA GLY A 577 25.46 -21.69 5.35
C GLY A 577 25.22 -20.27 4.82
N HIS A 578 25.83 -19.25 5.44
CA HIS A 578 25.63 -17.85 5.08
C HIS A 578 26.94 -17.15 4.70
N GLU A 579 26.91 -16.40 3.60
CA GLU A 579 27.96 -15.46 3.21
C GLU A 579 27.50 -14.04 3.56
N LEU A 580 28.30 -13.33 4.37
CA LEU A 580 27.97 -11.97 4.79
C LEU A 580 27.84 -11.04 3.58
N ARG A 581 26.82 -10.20 3.62
CA ARG A 581 26.57 -9.16 2.62
C ARG A 581 26.70 -7.78 3.25
N PRO A 582 27.05 -6.75 2.46
CA PRO A 582 27.06 -5.38 2.96
C PRO A 582 25.74 -5.03 3.65
N LEU A 583 25.88 -4.37 4.80
CA LEU A 583 24.82 -3.94 5.72
C LEU A 583 24.09 -5.05 6.48
N ASP A 584 24.47 -6.33 6.38
CA ASP A 584 23.94 -7.33 7.31
C ASP A 584 24.14 -6.88 8.77
N ILE A 585 23.11 -7.06 9.61
CA ILE A 585 23.16 -6.83 11.05
C ILE A 585 23.53 -8.15 11.72
N VAL A 586 24.73 -8.20 12.29
CA VAL A 586 25.25 -9.42 12.90
C VAL A 586 24.96 -9.42 14.40
N LEU A 587 24.12 -10.36 14.85
CA LEU A 587 23.73 -10.54 16.25
C LEU A 587 24.50 -11.71 16.86
N MET A 588 25.17 -11.45 17.96
CA MET A 588 25.95 -12.41 18.74
C MET A 588 25.09 -12.94 19.89
N ASN A 589 24.83 -14.25 19.86
CA ASN A 589 24.11 -14.95 20.92
C ASN A 589 25.11 -15.62 21.86
N THR A 590 25.20 -15.15 23.11
CA THR A 590 26.18 -15.60 24.10
C THR A 590 25.52 -16.24 25.31
N SER A 591 26.32 -16.79 26.24
CA SER A 591 25.78 -17.30 27.50
C SER A 591 25.21 -16.20 28.41
N ALA A 592 25.45 -14.91 28.11
CA ALA A 592 25.03 -13.78 28.93
C ALA A 592 23.51 -13.57 28.93
N GLY A 593 22.82 -13.78 27.78
CA GLY A 593 21.37 -13.60 27.69
C GLY A 593 20.60 -14.46 28.70
N ALA A 594 21.09 -15.66 28.99
CA ALA A 594 20.51 -16.56 30.00
C ALA A 594 20.72 -16.10 31.46
N ALA A 595 21.63 -15.14 31.69
CA ALA A 595 21.92 -14.58 33.01
C ALA A 595 21.31 -13.18 33.22
N TYR A 596 20.54 -12.65 32.27
CA TYR A 596 19.88 -11.35 32.44
C TYR A 596 19.03 -11.32 33.70
N GLY A 597 19.23 -10.29 34.53
CA GLY A 597 18.57 -10.13 35.83
C GLY A 597 19.01 -11.10 36.93
N GLN A 598 20.05 -11.91 36.69
CA GLN A 598 20.70 -12.75 37.69
C GLN A 598 22.04 -12.15 38.11
N PRO A 599 22.51 -12.43 39.34
CA PRO A 599 23.85 -12.04 39.77
C PRO A 599 24.93 -12.51 38.79
N GLY A 600 25.79 -11.58 38.39
CA GLY A 600 26.92 -11.88 37.51
C GLY A 600 26.66 -11.75 36.00
N PHE A 601 25.52 -11.19 35.59
CA PHE A 601 25.24 -10.86 34.18
C PHE A 601 26.41 -10.15 33.49
N VAL A 602 26.94 -9.10 34.12
CA VAL A 602 28.03 -8.25 33.59
C VAL A 602 29.36 -9.02 33.41
N SER A 603 29.51 -10.19 34.05
CA SER A 603 30.72 -11.03 33.98
C SER A 603 30.61 -12.24 33.05
N ARG A 604 29.44 -12.42 32.41
CA ARG A 604 29.11 -13.60 31.63
C ARG A 604 29.21 -13.36 30.12
N GLY A 605 29.46 -14.42 29.36
CA GLY A 605 29.56 -14.37 27.90
C GLY A 605 30.99 -14.26 27.38
N CYS A 606 31.16 -14.67 26.12
CA CYS A 606 32.33 -14.35 25.31
C CYS A 606 32.19 -12.95 24.71
N GLY A 607 33.24 -12.43 24.08
CA GLY A 607 33.22 -11.13 23.40
C GLY A 607 34.10 -11.10 22.16
N PHE A 608 34.05 -9.99 21.42
CA PHE A 608 34.76 -9.83 20.16
C PHE A 608 35.95 -8.90 20.32
N GLY A 609 37.12 -9.38 19.86
CA GLY A 609 38.34 -8.61 19.84
C GLY A 609 38.42 -7.64 18.66
N ARG A 610 39.55 -6.95 18.53
CA ARG A 610 39.76 -6.02 17.40
C ARG A 610 39.64 -6.71 16.04
N GLU A 611 40.37 -7.81 15.84
CA GLU A 611 40.44 -8.48 14.54
C GLU A 611 39.10 -9.10 14.14
N ALA A 612 38.38 -9.70 15.08
CA ALA A 612 37.04 -10.24 14.88
C ALA A 612 36.05 -9.15 14.44
N THR A 613 36.11 -7.98 15.07
CA THR A 613 35.27 -6.84 14.71
C THR A 613 35.62 -6.28 13.33
N LEU A 614 36.90 -6.15 13.00
CA LEU A 614 37.34 -5.67 11.68
C LEU A 614 37.03 -6.67 10.58
N HIS A 615 37.07 -7.96 10.86
CA HIS A 615 36.66 -9.01 9.93
C HIS A 615 35.21 -8.82 9.46
N LEU A 616 34.29 -8.53 10.38
CA LEU A 616 32.90 -8.23 10.04
C LEU A 616 32.77 -6.92 9.27
N THR A 617 33.38 -5.83 9.77
CA THR A 617 33.20 -4.50 9.18
C THR A 617 33.86 -4.33 7.80
N ARG A 618 34.96 -5.04 7.53
CA ARG A 618 35.59 -5.12 6.19
C ARG A 618 34.69 -5.79 5.15
N GLN A 619 33.80 -6.68 5.58
CA GLN A 619 32.78 -7.31 4.73
C GLN A 619 31.52 -6.44 4.53
N GLY A 620 31.50 -5.24 5.11
CA GLY A 620 30.43 -4.27 4.92
C GLY A 620 29.37 -4.27 6.02
N VAL A 621 29.55 -5.03 7.09
CA VAL A 621 28.73 -4.93 8.32
C VAL A 621 28.92 -3.54 8.93
N ARG A 622 27.81 -2.91 9.34
CA ARG A 622 27.82 -1.56 9.96
C ARG A 622 27.12 -1.51 11.31
N VAL A 623 26.35 -2.54 11.65
CA VAL A 623 25.74 -2.69 12.97
C VAL A 623 25.95 -4.13 13.41
N VAL A 624 26.45 -4.27 14.63
CA VAL A 624 26.54 -5.56 15.32
C VAL A 624 25.67 -5.50 16.57
N GLY A 625 25.34 -6.65 17.15
CA GLY A 625 24.60 -6.70 18.40
C GLY A 625 25.03 -7.86 19.30
N THR A 626 24.87 -7.71 20.61
CA THR A 626 25.15 -8.75 21.60
C THR A 626 24.08 -8.76 22.70
N ASP A 627 23.82 -9.93 23.27
CA ASP A 627 23.01 -10.09 24.47
C ASP A 627 23.78 -9.81 25.78
N ALA A 628 25.10 -9.67 25.71
CA ALA A 628 25.95 -9.34 26.85
C ALA A 628 25.89 -7.85 27.23
N TRP A 629 26.47 -7.52 28.39
CA TRP A 629 26.65 -6.13 28.83
C TRP A 629 27.52 -5.32 27.87
N SER A 630 28.50 -5.96 27.21
CA SER A 630 29.38 -5.30 26.26
C SER A 630 29.73 -6.18 25.05
N TRP A 631 30.01 -5.57 23.91
CA TRP A 631 30.56 -6.25 22.71
C TRP A 631 31.92 -6.91 22.98
N ASP A 632 32.73 -6.28 23.83
CA ASP A 632 34.03 -6.80 24.26
C ASP A 632 33.88 -7.87 25.35
N ALA A 633 34.91 -8.69 25.52
CA ALA A 633 34.92 -9.67 26.60
C ALA A 633 34.78 -8.97 27.97
N PRO A 634 34.03 -9.56 28.92
CA PRO A 634 33.74 -8.91 30.20
C PRO A 634 35.01 -8.42 30.93
N PHE A 635 34.95 -7.21 31.48
CA PHE A 635 36.11 -6.54 32.08
C PHE A 635 36.81 -7.34 33.18
N VAL A 636 36.09 -8.18 33.92
CA VAL A 636 36.71 -9.05 34.94
C VAL A 636 37.75 -10.01 34.33
N HIS A 637 37.51 -10.49 33.11
CA HIS A 637 38.41 -11.39 32.39
C HIS A 637 39.52 -10.61 31.69
N THR A 638 39.18 -9.49 31.07
CA THR A 638 40.16 -8.59 30.41
C THR A 638 41.15 -8.01 31.42
N ALA A 639 40.69 -7.61 32.60
CA ALA A 639 41.55 -7.11 33.68
C ALA A 639 42.52 -8.19 34.19
N LYS A 640 42.06 -9.44 34.30
CA LYS A 640 42.93 -10.58 34.65
C LYS A 640 43.99 -10.81 33.58
N ARG A 641 43.60 -10.83 32.29
CA ARG A 641 44.55 -10.99 31.17
C ARG A 641 45.57 -9.85 31.13
N TYR A 642 45.14 -8.61 31.35
CA TYR A 642 46.04 -7.45 31.43
C TYR A 642 47.04 -7.58 32.59
N ALA A 643 46.58 -8.03 33.77
CA ALA A 643 47.47 -8.24 34.90
C ALA A 643 48.53 -9.32 34.63
N GLU A 644 48.21 -10.31 33.81
CA GLU A 644 49.12 -11.39 33.41
C GLU A 644 50.09 -10.98 32.30
N THR A 645 49.64 -10.24 31.28
CA THR A 645 50.43 -9.93 30.07
C THR A 645 51.07 -8.54 30.09
N GLY A 646 50.51 -7.59 30.83
CA GLY A 646 50.85 -6.17 30.76
C GLY A 646 50.41 -5.48 29.47
N ASP A 647 49.68 -6.16 28.58
CA ASP A 647 49.29 -5.63 27.27
C ASP A 647 48.03 -4.77 27.38
N ALA A 648 48.21 -3.45 27.36
CA ALA A 648 47.08 -2.51 27.42
C ALA A 648 46.26 -2.44 26.12
N SER A 649 46.74 -3.03 25.02
CA SER A 649 46.06 -2.95 23.72
C SER A 649 44.74 -3.74 23.68
N ILE A 650 44.59 -4.73 24.57
CA ILE A 650 43.38 -5.56 24.73
C ILE A 650 42.23 -4.84 25.45
N VAL A 651 42.48 -3.64 25.98
CA VAL A 651 41.45 -2.89 26.70
C VAL A 651 40.49 -2.27 25.70
N TRP A 652 39.28 -2.84 25.62
CA TRP A 652 38.20 -2.36 24.76
C TRP A 652 38.57 -2.44 23.27
N GLU A 653 39.29 -3.50 22.92
CA GLU A 653 39.86 -3.72 21.60
C GLU A 653 38.79 -3.88 20.50
N GLY A 654 37.64 -4.46 20.82
CA GLY A 654 36.50 -4.59 19.91
C GLY A 654 35.85 -3.24 19.64
N HIS A 655 35.46 -2.51 20.68
CA HIS A 655 34.93 -1.14 20.58
C HIS A 655 35.88 -0.23 19.79
N LYS A 656 37.16 -0.21 20.16
CA LYS A 656 38.15 0.66 19.53
C LYS A 656 38.46 0.32 18.07
N ALA A 657 38.05 -0.84 17.56
CA ALA A 657 38.07 -1.10 16.13
C ALA A 657 37.27 -0.06 15.32
N GLY A 658 36.29 0.60 15.95
CA GLY A 658 35.45 1.64 15.32
C GLY A 658 36.23 2.87 14.85
N ARG A 659 37.44 3.09 15.38
CA ARG A 659 38.34 4.14 14.89
C ARG A 659 38.90 3.84 13.49
N ASP A 660 38.97 2.56 13.13
CA ASP A 660 39.58 2.08 11.90
C ASP A 660 38.51 1.90 10.81
N ILE A 661 37.34 1.34 11.15
CA ILE A 661 36.13 1.32 10.31
C ILE A 661 34.92 1.59 11.20
N GLY A 662 34.18 2.67 10.95
CA GLY A 662 33.03 3.07 11.76
C GLY A 662 31.84 2.11 11.65
N TYR A 663 31.29 1.76 12.81
CA TYR A 663 30.13 0.87 12.97
C TYR A 663 29.38 1.20 14.27
N CYS A 664 28.20 0.61 14.47
CA CYS A 664 27.42 0.74 15.69
C CYS A 664 27.28 -0.61 16.41
N GLN A 665 27.13 -0.59 17.73
CA GLN A 665 26.91 -1.77 18.55
C GLN A 665 25.54 -1.70 19.22
N LEU A 666 24.79 -2.79 19.18
CA LEU A 666 23.60 -2.99 19.99
C LEU A 666 23.98 -3.83 21.20
N GLU A 667 23.79 -3.31 22.40
CA GLU A 667 24.15 -4.03 23.63
C GLU A 667 22.91 -4.37 24.46
N LYS A 668 23.01 -5.43 25.26
CA LYS A 668 21.93 -5.94 26.11
C LYS A 668 20.67 -6.26 25.32
N LEU A 669 20.82 -7.03 24.23
CA LEU A 669 19.70 -7.65 23.54
C LEU A 669 19.13 -8.82 24.36
N GLY A 670 17.82 -9.02 24.27
CA GLY A 670 17.12 -10.18 24.82
C GLY A 670 16.61 -11.11 23.72
N GLY A 671 16.39 -12.38 24.04
CA GLY A 671 15.63 -13.30 23.18
C GLY A 671 16.35 -13.79 21.91
N LEU A 672 17.68 -13.62 21.81
CA LEU A 672 18.44 -14.06 20.62
C LEU A 672 18.37 -15.58 20.39
N GLU A 673 18.13 -16.38 21.45
CA GLU A 673 17.89 -17.82 21.36
C GLU A 673 16.63 -18.18 20.57
N GLN A 674 15.67 -17.26 20.44
CA GLN A 674 14.41 -17.47 19.72
C GLN A 674 14.54 -17.26 18.21
N LEU A 675 15.64 -16.67 17.75
CA LEU A 675 15.86 -16.39 16.33
C LEU A 675 16.51 -17.60 15.64
N PRO A 676 16.17 -17.89 14.38
CA PRO A 676 16.99 -18.76 13.55
C PRO A 676 18.34 -18.08 13.23
N PRO A 677 19.32 -18.80 12.66
CA PRO A 677 20.59 -18.19 12.24
C PRO A 677 20.45 -17.10 11.18
N VAL A 678 19.51 -17.25 10.24
CA VAL A 678 19.22 -16.31 9.13
C VAL A 678 17.74 -16.36 8.77
N GLY A 679 17.29 -15.48 7.86
CA GLY A 679 15.90 -15.48 7.36
C GLY A 679 14.97 -14.52 8.10
N PHE A 680 15.52 -13.49 8.73
CA PHE A 680 14.79 -12.41 9.39
C PHE A 680 15.47 -11.07 9.11
N GLU A 681 14.72 -9.99 9.30
CA GLU A 681 15.26 -8.62 9.30
C GLU A 681 15.36 -8.09 10.74
N VAL A 682 16.24 -7.12 10.97
CA VAL A 682 16.41 -6.43 12.25
C VAL A 682 16.14 -4.94 12.05
N LEU A 683 15.24 -4.38 12.86
CA LEU A 683 14.98 -2.94 12.96
C LEU A 683 15.53 -2.46 14.30
N CYS A 684 16.46 -1.49 14.29
CA CYS A 684 17.17 -1.01 15.47
C CYS A 684 17.39 0.51 15.43
N PHE A 685 16.35 1.28 15.14
CA PHE A 685 16.44 2.74 15.09
C PHE A 685 16.73 3.31 16.49
N PRO A 686 17.80 4.11 16.69
CA PRO A 686 18.08 4.72 17.98
C PRO A 686 17.26 5.99 18.19
N VAL A 687 16.91 6.27 19.45
CA VAL A 687 16.40 7.58 19.86
C VAL A 687 17.47 8.65 19.59
N LYS A 688 17.09 9.71 18.86
CA LYS A 688 18.01 10.80 18.55
C LYS A 688 18.29 11.65 19.79
N ILE A 689 19.52 11.62 20.27
CA ILE A 689 20.02 12.54 21.30
C ILE A 689 21.16 13.33 20.67
N ARG A 690 20.98 14.65 20.58
CA ARG A 690 21.90 15.52 19.83
C ARG A 690 23.32 15.44 20.39
N GLY A 691 24.27 15.02 19.56
CA GLY A 691 25.69 14.95 19.91
C GLY A 691 26.06 13.87 20.92
N ALA A 692 25.20 12.87 21.15
CA ALA A 692 25.43 11.83 22.16
C ALA A 692 26.24 10.63 21.62
N SER A 693 26.87 9.90 22.53
CA SER A 693 27.62 8.67 22.25
C SER A 693 26.74 7.46 21.97
N ALA A 694 25.49 7.47 22.44
CA ALA A 694 24.56 6.37 22.28
C ALA A 694 23.11 6.85 22.34
N GLY A 695 22.19 5.96 21.96
CA GLY A 695 20.75 6.19 22.07
C GLY A 695 20.01 4.88 22.26
N TRP A 696 19.00 4.91 23.13
CA TRP A 696 18.13 3.75 23.39
C TRP A 696 17.46 3.29 22.09
N SER A 697 17.32 1.98 21.92
CA SER A 697 16.69 1.41 20.73
C SER A 697 15.75 0.28 21.12
N ARG A 698 14.54 0.31 20.54
CA ARG A 698 13.66 -0.85 20.54
C ARG A 698 14.04 -1.71 19.32
N VAL A 699 14.71 -2.81 19.57
CA VAL A 699 15.27 -3.69 18.54
C VAL A 699 14.27 -4.80 18.27
N VAL A 700 13.87 -4.96 17.01
CA VAL A 700 12.83 -5.91 16.62
C VAL A 700 13.33 -6.80 15.48
N ALA A 701 13.20 -8.12 15.65
CA ALA A 701 13.34 -9.07 14.55
C ALA A 701 12.00 -9.26 13.83
N VAL A 702 12.04 -9.29 12.50
CA VAL A 702 10.87 -9.37 11.62
C VAL A 702 10.98 -10.58 10.72
N PHE A 703 9.92 -11.39 10.68
CA PHE A 703 9.75 -12.53 9.78
C PHE A 703 8.60 -12.24 8.83
N ASP A 704 8.81 -12.48 7.54
CA ASP A 704 7.72 -12.56 6.56
C ASP A 704 7.22 -14.03 6.55
N GLU A 705 6.09 -14.33 7.22
CA GLU A 705 5.49 -15.69 7.30
C GLU A 705 4.32 -15.93 6.35
#